data_AF-A0A060DIE8-F1
#
_entry.id   AF-A0A060DIE8-F1
#
_cell.length_a   1.000
_cell.length_b   1.000
_cell.length_c   1.000
_cell.angle_alpha   90.00
_cell.angle_beta   90.00
_cell.angle_gamma   90.00
#
_symmetry.space_group_name_H-M   'P 1'
#
loop_
_entity.id
_entity.type
_entity.pdbx_description
1 polymer ?
#
loop_
_entity_poly.entity_id
_entity_poly.type
_entity_poly.pdbx_seq_one_letter_code
_entity_poly.pdbx_strand_id
1 'polypeptide(L)'
;MPSAIDVPRGNPRVQYLADGVQTDFTFPFPVFEDGDLQVFLGAARQTTGYAVSGAGETAGGAVAFTEPPEAGTPVLLRRRLPIERMSDFLESGPLPASSLNREFDQLTAALQQVAGDQELMLRYTDTDLPASNRLPERVVRAGQLLAFDTLGNPIARPPVDEEALSTFVAPGAGAVRRPVREKLADALSVKDFGAVGDGIVDDTRAIQAALTSADAIHVPPGTYRITNTLTVGYGQTLYGAGQRSVIAGASAAFDLIHLPDGYATVSGLRLEKGDAAVRLFGRDGPCVHNTLSDLTIWDPRVGLLFDGHTDPNRPCYWNMVSRVLVARPSLHGVWLTRTGEGDTPNANRFSRVRVYSLSAPIAGCGFFVEQGKYNNSFQDCEANLSTMALACFRVGANTDKTLILNFYAESLGGVPNVQLDAGSVETAIVNLLSMSAGPAIYDLSGGRYTAVNAGYPEKNRLARSRVSELVVEALRYDTEYVEPQGGGVVALDLASSVYLVSAYSGDVELRLPAADAANGHAVTVKRTDASVHRLTVTEDGGPGPDGRTVALGNRYDFVTMVSNGAGWWVVAGNNRPGNAYFHDRPGLFEPDLNQALYLVSAFNGAVTVRLPPPGALHAVGRTVTVKKADVSGNPVTVTVQGGGGPDNAPVTLGATGSAVTAMSNGAGWHILGRVA
;
A
#
# COMPACT_ATOMS: atom_id res chain seq x y z
N MET A 1 97.44 1.69 -51.39
CA MET A 1 96.95 0.99 -50.18
C MET A 1 95.49 1.41 -50.04
N PRO A 2 94.49 0.52 -50.19
CA PRO A 2 93.13 0.91 -49.85
C PRO A 2 93.11 1.24 -48.35
N SER A 3 92.52 2.38 -47.98
CA SER A 3 92.37 2.80 -46.59
C SER A 3 91.61 1.75 -45.79
N ALA A 4 92.00 1.54 -44.53
CA ALA A 4 91.25 0.69 -43.62
C ALA A 4 89.82 1.22 -43.47
N ILE A 5 88.83 0.33 -43.54
CA ILE A 5 87.42 0.64 -43.29
C ILE A 5 87.27 0.78 -41.78
N ASP A 6 86.68 1.86 -41.30
CA ASP A 6 86.35 2.00 -39.88
C ASP A 6 84.89 1.56 -39.66
N VAL A 7 84.59 0.94 -38.51
CA VAL A 7 83.24 0.48 -38.16
C VAL A 7 82.67 1.39 -37.06
N PRO A 8 82.03 2.51 -37.43
CA PRO A 8 81.52 3.47 -36.46
C PRO A 8 80.36 2.88 -35.66
N ARG A 9 80.14 3.40 -34.44
CA ARG A 9 78.99 3.02 -33.61
C ARG A 9 77.68 3.26 -34.35
N GLY A 10 76.87 2.22 -34.52
CA GLY A 10 75.54 2.33 -35.13
C GLY A 10 74.82 0.99 -35.21
N ASN A 11 73.56 1.03 -35.64
CA ASN A 11 72.81 -0.16 -35.98
C ASN A 11 72.99 -0.40 -37.50
N PRO A 12 73.50 -1.56 -37.94
CA PRO A 12 73.79 -1.79 -39.36
C PRO A 12 72.52 -2.16 -40.14
N ARG A 13 71.45 -1.39 -39.93
CA ARG A 13 70.17 -1.49 -40.60
C ARG A 13 69.57 -0.11 -40.78
N VAL A 14 68.89 0.11 -41.90
CA VAL A 14 68.09 1.29 -42.14
C VAL A 14 66.82 0.90 -42.88
N GLN A 15 65.73 1.60 -42.55
CA GLN A 15 64.44 1.36 -43.17
C GLN A 15 63.90 2.68 -43.73
N TYR A 16 63.43 2.61 -44.97
CA TYR A 16 62.75 3.69 -45.67
C TYR A 16 61.32 3.28 -46.00
N LEU A 17 60.51 4.26 -46.35
CA LEU A 17 59.21 4.04 -46.98
C LEU A 17 59.32 4.53 -48.42
N ALA A 18 59.10 3.63 -49.39
CA ALA A 18 59.16 4.01 -50.79
C ALA A 18 58.01 4.96 -51.17
N ASP A 19 58.28 5.90 -52.05
CA ASP A 19 57.32 6.89 -52.58
C ASP A 19 56.78 6.50 -53.98
N GLY A 20 57.24 5.37 -54.54
CA GLY A 20 56.89 4.92 -55.89
C GLY A 20 57.74 5.56 -57.00
N VAL A 21 58.71 6.42 -56.67
CA VAL A 21 59.53 7.16 -57.65
C VAL A 21 61.03 7.03 -57.38
N GLN A 22 61.44 7.05 -56.11
CA GLN A 22 62.83 6.93 -55.69
C GLN A 22 63.40 5.54 -56.00
N THR A 23 64.53 5.50 -56.69
CA THR A 23 65.28 4.27 -57.01
C THR A 23 66.50 4.06 -56.13
N ASP A 24 67.09 5.14 -55.59
CA ASP A 24 68.33 5.10 -54.82
C ASP A 24 68.07 5.25 -53.33
N PHE A 25 68.45 4.25 -52.54
CA PHE A 25 68.33 4.24 -51.08
C PHE A 25 69.70 4.07 -50.45
N THR A 26 70.11 5.02 -49.62
CA THR A 26 71.43 4.98 -48.97
C THR A 26 71.44 4.01 -47.79
N PHE A 27 72.62 3.52 -47.41
CA PHE A 27 72.81 2.80 -46.15
C PHE A 27 74.00 3.44 -45.41
N PRO A 28 73.80 4.04 -44.22
CA PRO A 28 74.83 4.83 -43.54
C PRO A 28 75.72 3.96 -42.63
N PHE A 29 76.12 2.79 -43.11
CA PHE A 29 76.97 1.85 -42.37
C PHE A 29 77.89 1.08 -43.32
N PRO A 30 79.11 0.73 -42.90
CA PRO A 30 80.05 0.06 -43.79
C PRO A 30 79.63 -1.39 -44.09
N VAL A 31 79.83 -1.82 -45.33
CA VAL A 31 79.78 -3.21 -45.79
C VAL A 31 81.11 -3.54 -46.45
N PHE A 32 81.63 -4.77 -46.31
CA PHE A 32 82.97 -5.13 -46.79
C PHE A 32 82.93 -5.57 -48.25
N GLU A 33 81.87 -6.25 -48.63
CA GLU A 33 81.52 -6.60 -50.01
C GLU A 33 80.02 -6.35 -50.25
N ASP A 34 79.62 -6.22 -51.51
CA ASP A 34 78.21 -5.98 -51.88
C ASP A 34 77.28 -7.08 -51.35
N GLY A 35 77.79 -8.32 -51.26
CA GLY A 35 77.07 -9.50 -50.74
C GLY A 35 76.71 -9.43 -49.26
N ASP A 36 77.39 -8.57 -48.49
CA ASP A 36 77.11 -8.36 -47.07
C ASP A 36 75.80 -7.59 -46.85
N LEU A 37 75.23 -6.97 -47.89
CA LEU A 37 73.99 -6.21 -47.76
C LEU A 37 72.78 -7.06 -48.16
N GLN A 38 71.83 -7.18 -47.24
CA GLN A 38 70.51 -7.75 -47.52
C GLN A 38 69.50 -6.64 -47.75
N VAL A 39 68.77 -6.75 -48.86
CA VAL A 39 67.74 -5.82 -49.29
C VAL A 39 66.37 -6.49 -49.19
N PHE A 40 65.40 -5.81 -48.61
CA PHE A 40 64.03 -6.29 -48.49
C PHE A 40 63.04 -5.24 -48.99
N LEU A 41 61.99 -5.72 -49.65
CA LEU A 41 60.77 -4.97 -49.95
C LEU A 41 59.62 -5.61 -49.16
N GLY A 42 59.10 -4.89 -48.16
CA GLY A 42 58.23 -5.46 -47.15
C GLY A 42 58.92 -6.62 -46.41
N ALA A 43 58.30 -7.81 -46.42
CA ALA A 43 58.86 -9.03 -45.83
C ALA A 43 59.73 -9.85 -46.81
N ALA A 44 59.76 -9.50 -48.09
CA ALA A 44 60.40 -10.29 -49.14
C ALA A 44 61.87 -9.86 -49.34
N ARG A 45 62.81 -10.80 -49.14
CA ARG A 45 64.23 -10.59 -49.46
C ARG A 45 64.40 -10.53 -50.98
N GLN A 46 65.02 -9.46 -51.46
CA GLN A 46 65.40 -9.31 -52.85
C GLN A 46 66.78 -9.95 -53.08
N THR A 47 66.93 -10.60 -54.23
CA THR A 47 68.21 -11.21 -54.66
C THR A 47 68.66 -10.72 -56.05
N THR A 48 67.78 -10.02 -56.76
CA THR A 48 68.01 -9.38 -58.07
C THR A 48 67.22 -8.06 -58.12
N GLY A 49 67.39 -7.25 -59.17
CA GLY A 49 66.60 -6.02 -59.37
C GLY A 49 67.16 -4.78 -58.67
N TYR A 50 68.39 -4.86 -58.16
CA TYR A 50 69.12 -3.73 -57.61
C TYR A 50 70.63 -3.90 -57.80
N ALA A 51 71.37 -2.79 -57.74
CA ALA A 51 72.82 -2.76 -57.66
C ALA A 51 73.24 -2.12 -56.33
N VAL A 52 74.30 -2.66 -55.70
CA VAL A 52 74.91 -2.08 -54.50
C VAL A 52 76.15 -1.29 -54.92
N SER A 53 76.38 -0.16 -54.28
CA SER A 53 77.58 0.65 -54.44
C SER A 53 78.07 1.12 -53.06
N GLY A 54 79.36 1.44 -52.94
CA GLY A 54 79.96 1.88 -51.68
C GLY A 54 80.37 0.74 -50.74
N ALA A 55 80.46 -0.50 -51.22
CA ALA A 55 81.18 -1.54 -50.48
C ALA A 55 82.65 -1.16 -50.36
N GLY A 56 83.21 -1.36 -49.16
CA GLY A 56 84.56 -0.91 -48.86
C GLY A 56 84.65 0.51 -48.30
N GLU A 57 83.54 1.23 -48.15
CA GLU A 57 83.52 2.62 -47.65
C GLU A 57 82.98 2.71 -46.22
N THR A 58 83.69 3.43 -45.34
CA THR A 58 83.31 3.66 -43.93
C THR A 58 81.94 4.32 -43.78
N ALA A 59 81.61 5.26 -44.68
CA ALA A 59 80.35 5.99 -44.64
C ALA A 59 79.14 5.16 -45.13
N GLY A 60 79.38 3.94 -45.62
CA GLY A 60 78.40 3.13 -46.33
C GLY A 60 78.19 3.60 -47.76
N GLY A 61 77.04 3.27 -48.33
CA GLY A 61 76.80 3.40 -49.77
C GLY A 61 75.32 3.51 -50.13
N ALA A 62 74.95 3.02 -51.31
CA ALA A 62 73.58 3.06 -51.78
C ALA A 62 73.16 1.78 -52.53
N VAL A 63 71.87 1.48 -52.45
CA VAL A 63 71.16 0.47 -53.26
C VAL A 63 70.36 1.19 -54.32
N ALA A 64 70.69 0.94 -55.58
CA ALA A 64 69.99 1.47 -56.74
C ALA A 64 69.07 0.38 -57.33
N PHE A 65 67.76 0.51 -57.19
CA PHE A 65 66.81 -0.41 -57.80
C PHE A 65 66.65 -0.15 -59.30
N THR A 66 66.48 -1.22 -60.09
CA THR A 66 66.23 -1.10 -61.55
C THR A 66 64.86 -0.51 -61.85
N GLU A 67 63.91 -0.68 -60.94
CA GLU A 67 62.58 -0.07 -60.97
C GLU A 67 62.25 0.47 -59.56
N PRO A 68 61.59 1.64 -59.45
CA PRO A 68 61.28 2.22 -58.15
C PRO A 68 60.33 1.30 -57.37
N PRO A 69 60.61 0.99 -56.09
CA PRO A 69 59.70 0.19 -55.28
C PRO A 69 58.33 0.87 -55.11
N GLU A 70 57.25 0.09 -55.09
CA GLU A 70 55.88 0.61 -55.00
C GLU A 70 55.67 1.53 -53.78
N ALA A 71 54.90 2.61 -53.97
CA ALA A 71 54.61 3.58 -52.93
C ALA A 71 54.00 2.92 -51.68
N GLY A 72 54.53 3.26 -50.50
CA GLY A 72 54.13 2.67 -49.22
C GLY A 72 54.81 1.34 -48.88
N THR A 73 55.64 0.79 -49.78
CA THR A 73 56.43 -0.41 -49.49
C THR A 73 57.63 -0.07 -48.59
N PRO A 74 57.80 -0.74 -47.44
CA PRO A 74 59.00 -0.58 -46.65
C PRO A 74 60.23 -1.13 -47.38
N VAL A 75 61.28 -0.32 -47.50
CA VAL A 75 62.58 -0.74 -48.03
C VAL A 75 63.51 -0.90 -46.85
N LEU A 76 63.91 -2.13 -46.54
CA LEU A 76 64.84 -2.43 -45.44
C LEU A 76 66.19 -2.87 -46.01
N LEU A 77 67.23 -2.12 -45.66
CA LEU A 77 68.62 -2.44 -45.97
C LEU A 77 69.32 -2.83 -44.67
N ARG A 78 69.96 -3.99 -44.63
CA ARG A 78 70.72 -4.41 -43.44
C ARG A 78 72.00 -5.15 -43.81
N ARG A 79 73.06 -4.93 -43.04
CA ARG A 79 74.26 -5.76 -43.13
C ARG A 79 73.98 -7.15 -42.55
N ARG A 80 74.47 -8.18 -43.24
CA ARG A 80 74.47 -9.57 -42.78
C ARG A 80 75.80 -10.25 -43.11
N LEU A 81 76.76 -10.15 -42.19
CA LEU A 81 78.04 -10.84 -42.31
C LEU A 81 77.92 -12.33 -41.90
N PRO A 82 78.61 -13.24 -42.59
CA PRO A 82 78.99 -14.53 -42.04
C PRO A 82 79.83 -14.31 -40.76
N ILE A 83 79.50 -15.02 -39.68
CA ILE A 83 80.27 -14.94 -38.43
C ILE A 83 81.30 -16.07 -38.46
N GLU A 84 82.44 -15.80 -39.08
CA GLU A 84 83.58 -16.71 -39.16
C GLU A 84 84.90 -15.93 -39.06
N ARG A 85 85.99 -16.63 -38.73
CA ARG A 85 87.33 -16.04 -38.70
C ARG A 85 87.91 -16.07 -40.11
N MET A 86 88.37 -14.94 -40.62
CA MET A 86 88.80 -14.82 -42.02
C MET A 86 90.30 -15.01 -42.21
N SER A 87 91.09 -14.76 -41.17
CA SER A 87 92.56 -14.82 -41.22
C SER A 87 93.12 -15.94 -40.33
N ASP A 88 94.18 -16.60 -40.81
CA ASP A 88 95.02 -17.47 -39.99
C ASP A 88 96.42 -16.86 -39.84
N PHE A 89 96.77 -16.46 -38.62
CA PHE A 89 98.05 -15.83 -38.33
C PHE A 89 99.07 -16.90 -37.96
N LEU A 90 100.06 -17.11 -38.83
CA LEU A 90 101.10 -18.13 -38.65
C LEU A 90 102.05 -17.75 -37.51
N GLU A 91 102.45 -18.75 -36.71
CA GLU A 91 103.43 -18.57 -35.65
C GLU A 91 104.79 -18.14 -36.25
N SER A 92 105.39 -17.09 -35.69
CA SER A 92 106.65 -16.47 -36.16
C SER A 92 106.62 -15.89 -37.60
N GLY A 93 105.45 -15.77 -38.21
CA GLY A 93 105.25 -15.06 -39.48
C GLY A 93 105.14 -13.53 -39.30
N PRO A 94 105.28 -12.74 -40.38
CA PRO A 94 104.97 -11.31 -40.34
C PRO A 94 103.49 -11.10 -40.00
N LEU A 95 103.18 -10.12 -39.16
CA LEU A 95 101.83 -9.73 -38.76
C LEU A 95 101.44 -8.40 -39.45
N PRO A 96 100.81 -8.42 -40.64
CA PRO A 96 100.50 -7.18 -41.35
C PRO A 96 99.36 -6.45 -40.64
N ALA A 97 99.58 -5.17 -40.30
CA ALA A 97 98.56 -4.34 -39.68
C ALA A 97 97.25 -4.27 -40.51
N SER A 98 97.34 -4.39 -41.84
CA SER A 98 96.17 -4.42 -42.73
C SER A 98 95.31 -5.67 -42.57
N SER A 99 95.93 -6.84 -42.30
CA SER A 99 95.19 -8.08 -42.03
C SER A 99 94.56 -8.04 -40.65
N LEU A 100 95.29 -7.50 -39.66
CA LEU A 100 94.79 -7.35 -38.30
C LEU A 100 93.61 -6.37 -38.21
N ASN A 101 93.72 -5.19 -38.85
CA ASN A 101 92.64 -4.21 -38.88
C ASN A 101 91.41 -4.79 -39.56
N ARG A 102 91.55 -5.40 -40.73
CA ARG A 102 90.41 -6.05 -41.43
C ARG A 102 89.70 -7.07 -40.55
N GLU A 103 90.45 -7.91 -39.83
CA GLU A 103 89.88 -8.90 -38.90
C GLU A 103 89.11 -8.20 -37.75
N PHE A 104 89.68 -7.16 -37.15
CA PHE A 104 89.02 -6.41 -36.07
C PHE A 104 87.79 -5.61 -36.55
N ASP A 105 87.83 -5.06 -37.76
CA ASP A 105 86.71 -4.33 -38.35
C ASP A 105 85.53 -5.30 -38.58
N GLN A 106 85.79 -6.47 -39.18
CA GLN A 106 84.76 -7.49 -39.40
C GLN A 106 84.19 -8.03 -38.09
N LEU A 107 85.03 -8.31 -37.08
CA LEU A 107 84.57 -8.72 -35.76
C LEU A 107 83.70 -7.65 -35.09
N THR A 108 84.09 -6.38 -35.17
CA THR A 108 83.32 -5.26 -34.63
C THR A 108 81.97 -5.14 -35.34
N ALA A 109 81.97 -5.29 -36.66
CA ALA A 109 80.76 -5.25 -37.48
C ALA A 109 79.80 -6.41 -37.18
N ALA A 110 80.33 -7.60 -36.93
CA ALA A 110 79.58 -8.78 -36.50
C ALA A 110 78.97 -8.58 -35.10
N LEU A 111 79.71 -7.99 -34.16
CA LEU A 111 79.20 -7.66 -32.82
C LEU A 111 78.05 -6.65 -32.87
N GLN A 112 78.15 -5.61 -33.70
CA GLN A 112 77.05 -4.66 -33.92
C GLN A 112 75.80 -5.35 -34.47
N GLN A 113 75.97 -6.29 -35.39
CA GLN A 113 74.86 -7.06 -35.95
C GLN A 113 74.20 -7.94 -34.88
N VAL A 114 74.98 -8.63 -34.06
CA VAL A 114 74.45 -9.44 -32.94
C VAL A 114 73.68 -8.55 -31.95
N ALA A 115 74.21 -7.37 -31.62
CA ALA A 115 73.51 -6.41 -30.77
C ALA A 115 72.19 -5.93 -31.40
N GLY A 116 72.20 -5.60 -32.69
CA GLY A 116 71.00 -5.18 -33.43
C GLY A 116 69.94 -6.28 -33.56
N ASP A 117 70.36 -7.55 -33.66
CA ASP A 117 69.46 -8.70 -33.62
C ASP A 117 68.82 -8.86 -32.23
N GLN A 118 69.57 -8.65 -31.14
CA GLN A 118 69.05 -8.74 -29.77
C GLN A 118 68.04 -7.64 -29.41
N GLU A 119 68.16 -6.44 -29.98
CA GLU A 119 67.18 -5.36 -29.78
C GLU A 119 65.75 -5.72 -30.24
N LEU A 120 65.62 -6.68 -31.16
CA LEU A 120 64.34 -7.13 -31.72
C LEU A 120 63.73 -8.33 -30.98
N MET A 121 64.36 -8.79 -29.89
CA MET A 121 63.89 -9.94 -29.11
C MET A 121 63.07 -9.51 -27.89
N LEU A 122 62.14 -10.38 -27.45
CA LEU A 122 61.57 -10.29 -26.10
C LEU A 122 62.69 -10.55 -25.09
N ARG A 123 62.89 -9.62 -24.15
CA ARG A 123 63.98 -9.66 -23.17
C ARG A 123 63.42 -9.61 -21.76
N TYR A 124 64.07 -10.36 -20.87
CA TYR A 124 63.95 -10.13 -19.45
C TYR A 124 64.77 -8.91 -19.04
N THR A 125 64.47 -8.34 -17.89
CA THR A 125 65.32 -7.30 -17.31
C THR A 125 66.63 -7.91 -16.83
N ASP A 126 67.70 -7.11 -16.75
CA ASP A 126 69.03 -7.59 -16.32
C ASP A 126 69.05 -8.15 -14.88
N THR A 127 68.03 -7.80 -14.08
CA THR A 127 67.84 -8.28 -12.70
C THR A 127 67.03 -9.57 -12.60
N ASP A 128 66.51 -10.09 -13.70
CA ASP A 128 65.65 -11.27 -13.71
C ASP A 128 66.47 -12.58 -13.76
N LEU A 129 65.98 -13.61 -13.08
CA LEU A 129 66.59 -14.95 -13.04
C LEU A 129 65.56 -16.01 -13.47
N PRO A 130 65.08 -15.97 -14.72
CA PRO A 130 64.07 -16.90 -15.19
C PRO A 130 64.63 -18.32 -15.25
N ALA A 131 63.80 -19.30 -14.93
CA ALA A 131 64.18 -20.72 -15.03
C ALA A 131 64.39 -21.15 -16.49
N SER A 132 63.79 -20.45 -17.45
CA SER A 132 63.98 -20.66 -18.87
C SER A 132 63.71 -19.38 -19.66
N ASN A 133 64.55 -19.11 -20.65
CA ASN A 133 64.34 -18.05 -21.66
C ASN A 133 63.77 -18.58 -22.97
N ARG A 134 63.39 -19.86 -23.01
CA ARG A 134 62.79 -20.50 -24.18
C ARG A 134 61.27 -20.43 -24.06
N LEU A 135 60.64 -19.93 -25.12
CA LEU A 135 59.20 -20.12 -25.29
C LEU A 135 58.87 -21.62 -25.30
N PRO A 136 57.68 -22.02 -24.84
CA PRO A 136 57.21 -23.40 -24.99
C PRO A 136 57.29 -23.89 -26.44
N GLU A 137 57.52 -25.18 -26.61
CA GLU A 137 57.65 -25.83 -27.92
C GLU A 137 56.47 -25.49 -28.85
N ARG A 138 56.73 -25.39 -30.16
CA ARG A 138 55.73 -24.96 -31.15
C ARG A 138 54.42 -25.75 -31.06
N VAL A 139 54.52 -27.08 -30.85
CA VAL A 139 53.36 -27.97 -30.71
C VAL A 139 52.54 -27.66 -29.45
N VAL A 140 53.19 -27.23 -28.38
CA VAL A 140 52.56 -26.91 -27.09
C VAL A 140 51.87 -25.55 -27.16
N ARG A 141 52.49 -24.54 -27.78
CA ARG A 141 51.94 -23.18 -27.84
C ARG A 141 50.97 -22.90 -29.00
N ALA A 142 50.76 -23.86 -29.89
CA ALA A 142 49.82 -23.69 -31.00
C ALA A 142 48.40 -23.43 -30.47
N GLY A 143 47.81 -22.28 -30.82
CA GLY A 143 46.48 -21.87 -30.35
C GLY A 143 46.38 -21.49 -28.86
N GLN A 144 47.52 -21.33 -28.16
CA GLN A 144 47.57 -20.96 -26.74
C GLN A 144 47.89 -19.48 -26.54
N LEU A 145 47.58 -18.95 -25.36
CA LEU A 145 48.00 -17.60 -24.93
C LEU A 145 49.41 -17.63 -24.34
N LEU A 146 50.21 -16.60 -24.64
CA LEU A 146 51.45 -16.34 -23.90
C LEU A 146 51.09 -15.75 -22.53
N ALA A 147 51.51 -16.41 -21.47
CA ALA A 147 51.28 -15.98 -20.08
C ALA A 147 52.54 -16.20 -19.23
N PHE A 148 52.50 -15.80 -17.97
CA PHE A 148 53.55 -16.06 -17.00
C PHE A 148 53.00 -16.91 -15.84
N ASP A 149 53.79 -17.86 -15.35
CA ASP A 149 53.47 -18.63 -14.15
C ASP A 149 53.62 -17.79 -12.87
N THR A 150 53.40 -18.39 -11.70
CA THR A 150 53.54 -17.72 -10.40
C THR A 150 54.95 -17.23 -10.09
N LEU A 151 55.95 -17.72 -10.84
CA LEU A 151 57.36 -17.37 -10.71
C LEU A 151 57.83 -16.44 -11.86
N GLY A 152 56.92 -16.00 -12.74
CA GLY A 152 57.24 -15.11 -13.85
C GLY A 152 57.81 -15.80 -15.08
N ASN A 153 57.81 -17.13 -15.17
CA ASN A 153 58.31 -17.85 -16.36
C ASN A 153 57.26 -17.89 -17.47
N PRO A 154 57.66 -17.78 -18.75
CA PRO A 154 56.75 -17.81 -19.89
C PRO A 154 56.15 -19.20 -20.04
N ILE A 155 54.82 -19.25 -20.04
CA ILE A 155 54.03 -20.46 -20.23
C ILE A 155 53.04 -20.28 -21.37
N ALA A 156 52.65 -21.39 -21.97
CA ALA A 156 51.53 -21.47 -22.89
C ALA A 156 50.31 -21.90 -22.09
N ARG A 157 49.30 -21.03 -22.01
CA ARG A 157 48.05 -21.33 -21.32
C ARG A 157 46.97 -21.62 -22.35
N PRO A 158 46.09 -22.63 -22.12
CA PRO A 158 44.90 -22.81 -22.94
C PRO A 158 44.21 -21.49 -23.17
N PRO A 159 43.76 -21.21 -24.41
CA PRO A 159 42.88 -20.09 -24.61
C PRO A 159 41.76 -20.25 -23.58
N VAL A 160 41.50 -19.19 -22.83
CA VAL A 160 40.23 -19.14 -22.12
C VAL A 160 39.23 -19.12 -23.25
N ASP A 161 38.42 -20.18 -23.37
CA ASP A 161 37.49 -20.30 -24.48
C ASP A 161 36.74 -18.98 -24.59
N GLU A 162 36.68 -18.40 -25.79
CA GLU A 162 35.94 -17.16 -26.01
C GLU A 162 34.48 -17.34 -25.51
N GLU A 163 33.99 -18.57 -25.56
CA GLU A 163 32.74 -19.06 -24.96
C GLU A 163 32.72 -19.08 -23.42
N ALA A 164 33.83 -19.38 -22.75
CA ALA A 164 33.95 -19.40 -21.29
C ALA A 164 34.05 -17.98 -20.68
N LEU A 165 34.58 -17.02 -21.43
CA LEU A 165 34.50 -15.59 -21.08
C LEU A 165 33.15 -14.96 -21.47
N SER A 166 32.39 -15.60 -22.37
CA SER A 166 31.13 -15.08 -22.88
C SER A 166 29.89 -15.82 -22.38
N THR A 167 30.01 -16.86 -21.54
CA THR A 167 28.86 -17.58 -20.95
C THR A 167 28.94 -17.69 -19.43
N PHE A 168 27.78 -17.65 -18.78
CA PHE A 168 27.56 -17.75 -17.34
C PHE A 168 26.64 -18.94 -17.03
N VAL A 169 26.97 -19.69 -15.97
CA VAL A 169 26.12 -20.72 -15.39
C VAL A 169 25.88 -20.34 -13.93
N ALA A 170 24.62 -20.14 -13.55
CA ALA A 170 24.26 -19.83 -12.17
C ALA A 170 24.56 -21.04 -11.25
N PRO A 171 24.93 -20.82 -9.97
CA PRO A 171 25.04 -21.92 -9.02
C PRO A 171 23.65 -22.55 -8.76
N GLY A 172 23.50 -23.84 -9.02
CA GLY A 172 22.27 -24.60 -8.76
C GLY A 172 22.11 -25.83 -9.65
N ALA A 173 21.57 -26.92 -9.11
CA ALA A 173 21.28 -28.12 -9.90
C ALA A 173 20.24 -27.78 -11.00
N GLY A 174 20.55 -28.11 -12.25
CA GLY A 174 19.70 -27.80 -13.40
C GLY A 174 19.90 -26.39 -14.00
N ALA A 175 20.84 -25.58 -13.50
CA ALA A 175 21.18 -24.31 -14.14
C ALA A 175 21.78 -24.54 -15.53
N VAL A 176 21.27 -23.80 -16.52
CA VAL A 176 21.70 -23.89 -17.92
C VAL A 176 22.66 -22.75 -18.24
N ARG A 177 23.67 -23.05 -19.07
CA ARG A 177 24.61 -22.06 -19.60
C ARG A 177 23.87 -21.02 -20.45
N ARG A 178 24.18 -19.74 -20.24
CA ARG A 178 23.67 -18.62 -21.04
C ARG A 178 24.75 -17.59 -21.33
N PRO A 179 24.67 -16.80 -22.40
CA PRO A 179 25.63 -15.72 -22.65
C PRO A 179 25.70 -14.71 -21.50
N VAL A 180 26.90 -14.30 -21.09
CA VAL A 180 27.14 -13.30 -20.03
C VAL A 180 26.44 -11.99 -20.36
N ARG A 181 26.48 -11.56 -21.64
CA ARG A 181 25.77 -10.35 -22.11
C ARG A 181 24.27 -10.40 -21.85
N GLU A 182 23.63 -11.56 -22.07
CA GLU A 182 22.20 -11.74 -21.81
C GLU A 182 21.95 -11.78 -20.30
N LYS A 183 22.83 -12.44 -19.53
CA LYS A 183 22.73 -12.47 -18.07
C LYS A 183 22.84 -11.07 -17.45
N LEU A 184 23.70 -10.20 -17.98
CA LEU A 184 23.85 -8.82 -17.53
C LEU A 184 22.65 -7.95 -17.97
N ALA A 185 22.05 -8.24 -19.12
CA ALA A 185 20.84 -7.56 -19.58
C ALA A 185 19.58 -7.91 -18.74
N ASP A 186 19.58 -9.02 -17.99
CA ASP A 186 18.48 -9.37 -17.07
C ASP A 186 18.27 -8.30 -15.96
N ALA A 187 19.27 -7.48 -15.65
CA ALA A 187 19.22 -6.50 -14.56
C ALA A 187 19.91 -5.20 -14.95
N LEU A 188 19.16 -4.32 -15.63
CA LEU A 188 19.65 -3.01 -16.05
C LEU A 188 19.56 -2.00 -14.91
N SER A 189 20.60 -1.17 -14.80
CA SER A 189 20.68 -0.09 -13.83
C SER A 189 20.80 1.26 -14.52
N VAL A 190 20.44 2.33 -13.80
CA VAL A 190 20.63 3.71 -14.30
C VAL A 190 22.10 4.03 -14.65
N LYS A 191 23.07 3.33 -14.05
CA LYS A 191 24.50 3.52 -14.33
C LYS A 191 24.91 2.96 -15.69
N ASP A 192 24.20 1.96 -16.21
CA ASP A 192 24.43 1.43 -17.56
C ASP A 192 24.07 2.47 -18.64
N PHE A 193 23.31 3.50 -18.27
CA PHE A 193 22.92 4.63 -19.11
C PHE A 193 23.69 5.91 -18.81
N GLY A 194 24.75 5.82 -18.01
CA GLY A 194 25.65 6.94 -17.71
C GLY A 194 25.26 7.79 -16.50
N ALA A 195 24.32 7.34 -15.65
CA ALA A 195 24.05 8.03 -14.40
C ALA A 195 25.26 7.90 -13.45
N VAL A 196 25.70 9.01 -12.87
CA VAL A 196 26.89 9.09 -12.01
C VAL A 196 26.51 8.81 -10.55
N GLY A 197 25.45 9.45 -10.04
CA GLY A 197 24.99 9.25 -8.67
C GLY A 197 25.89 9.88 -7.59
N ASP A 198 26.55 11.00 -7.90
CA ASP A 198 27.45 11.74 -7.00
C ASP A 198 26.79 12.95 -6.30
N GLY A 199 25.53 13.26 -6.63
CA GLY A 199 24.75 14.38 -6.12
C GLY A 199 25.06 15.72 -6.80
N ILE A 200 25.98 15.75 -7.77
CA ILE A 200 26.45 16.94 -8.45
C ILE A 200 26.02 16.91 -9.92
N VAL A 201 26.34 15.82 -10.62
CA VAL A 201 25.99 15.64 -12.03
C VAL A 201 24.48 15.50 -12.18
N ASP A 202 23.94 16.09 -13.25
CA ASP A 202 22.53 15.93 -13.61
C ASP A 202 22.30 14.58 -14.28
N ASP A 203 21.68 13.66 -13.53
CA ASP A 203 21.42 12.28 -13.94
C ASP A 203 20.08 12.11 -14.67
N THR A 204 19.30 13.19 -14.85
CA THR A 204 17.93 13.14 -15.38
C THR A 204 17.84 12.38 -16.70
N ARG A 205 18.71 12.72 -17.67
CA ARG A 205 18.68 12.11 -19.00
C ARG A 205 19.05 10.64 -18.96
N ALA A 206 20.05 10.27 -18.15
CA ALA A 206 20.50 8.89 -18.03
C ALA A 206 19.39 8.01 -17.42
N ILE A 207 18.73 8.50 -16.36
CA ILE A 207 17.65 7.76 -15.71
C ILE A 207 16.43 7.62 -16.64
N GLN A 208 16.03 8.70 -17.34
CA GLN A 208 14.92 8.62 -18.28
C GLN A 208 15.23 7.70 -19.48
N ALA A 209 16.48 7.68 -19.95
CA ALA A 209 16.91 6.76 -21.00
C ALA A 209 16.84 5.30 -20.53
N ALA A 210 17.25 5.02 -19.29
CA ALA A 210 17.10 3.71 -18.67
C ALA A 210 15.64 3.28 -18.63
N LEU A 211 14.75 4.13 -18.09
CA LEU A 211 13.30 3.89 -18.05
C LEU A 211 12.70 3.69 -19.45
N THR A 212 13.24 4.32 -20.49
CA THR A 212 12.73 4.12 -21.86
C THR A 212 13.19 2.78 -22.46
N SER A 213 14.25 2.17 -21.92
CA SER A 213 14.88 0.99 -22.52
C SER A 213 14.37 -0.35 -22.01
N ALA A 214 13.78 -0.41 -20.81
CA ALA A 214 13.37 -1.65 -20.18
C ALA A 214 12.28 -1.44 -19.14
N ASP A 215 11.57 -2.53 -18.83
CA ASP A 215 10.43 -2.53 -17.91
C ASP A 215 10.86 -2.50 -16.44
N ALA A 216 12.09 -2.91 -16.09
CA ALA A 216 12.56 -2.91 -14.71
C ALA A 216 13.97 -2.30 -14.62
N ILE A 217 14.09 -1.19 -13.90
CA ILE A 217 15.33 -0.43 -13.76
C ILE A 217 15.75 -0.33 -12.30
N HIS A 218 16.97 -0.78 -12.04
CA HIS A 218 17.62 -0.66 -10.75
C HIS A 218 18.30 0.71 -10.58
N VAL A 219 18.16 1.30 -9.40
CA VAL A 219 18.89 2.49 -8.95
C VAL A 219 19.91 2.06 -7.90
N PRO A 220 21.19 1.84 -8.24
CA PRO A 220 22.22 1.46 -7.27
C PRO A 220 22.41 2.53 -6.19
N PRO A 221 23.05 2.22 -5.05
CA PRO A 221 23.43 3.23 -4.07
C PRO A 221 24.18 4.42 -4.68
N GLY A 222 23.75 5.63 -4.34
CA GLY A 222 24.22 6.90 -4.90
C GLY A 222 23.18 8.00 -4.71
N THR A 223 23.60 9.25 -4.92
CA THR A 223 22.71 10.40 -4.94
C THR A 223 22.57 10.91 -6.36
N TYR A 224 21.41 10.69 -6.97
CA TYR A 224 21.16 11.06 -8.36
C TYR A 224 20.41 12.38 -8.39
N ARG A 225 21.11 13.44 -8.79
CA ARG A 225 20.52 14.77 -8.88
C ARG A 225 19.73 14.88 -10.19
N ILE A 226 18.46 15.26 -10.12
CA ILE A 226 17.60 15.48 -11.28
C ILE A 226 17.17 16.94 -11.40
N THR A 227 17.03 17.46 -12.61
CA THR A 227 16.57 18.82 -12.91
C THR A 227 15.21 18.87 -13.61
N ASN A 228 14.67 17.71 -14.00
CA ASN A 228 13.35 17.56 -14.59
C ASN A 228 12.68 16.27 -14.09
N THR A 229 11.37 16.19 -14.26
CA THR A 229 10.54 15.06 -13.83
C THR A 229 10.89 13.78 -14.58
N LEU A 230 10.98 12.66 -13.84
CA LEU A 230 11.10 11.32 -14.38
C LEU A 230 9.71 10.71 -14.59
N THR A 231 9.47 10.10 -15.74
CA THR A 231 8.22 9.38 -16.02
C THR A 231 8.46 7.87 -15.92
N VAL A 232 7.74 7.21 -15.01
CA VAL A 232 7.66 5.75 -14.91
C VAL A 232 6.33 5.33 -15.56
N GLY A 233 6.42 4.74 -16.74
CA GLY A 233 5.28 4.42 -17.59
C GLY A 233 4.55 3.13 -17.22
N TYR A 234 3.60 2.74 -18.08
CA TYR A 234 2.77 1.56 -17.90
C TYR A 234 3.60 0.29 -17.62
N GLY A 235 3.27 -0.43 -16.55
CA GLY A 235 3.90 -1.72 -16.22
C GLY A 235 5.37 -1.64 -15.77
N GLN A 236 5.95 -0.44 -15.67
CA GLN A 236 7.38 -0.29 -15.39
C GLN A 236 7.70 -0.32 -13.89
N THR A 237 8.88 -0.80 -13.55
CA THR A 237 9.40 -0.89 -12.19
C THR A 237 10.67 -0.07 -12.04
N LEU A 238 10.68 0.90 -11.13
CA LEU A 238 11.86 1.63 -10.70
C LEU A 238 12.16 1.27 -9.25
N TYR A 239 13.29 0.59 -9.00
CA TYR A 239 13.59 0.07 -7.67
C TYR A 239 15.02 0.38 -7.23
N GLY A 240 15.22 0.64 -5.94
CA GLY A 240 16.53 0.92 -5.36
C GLY A 240 16.97 -0.06 -4.26
N ALA A 241 18.12 0.25 -3.67
CA ALA A 241 18.72 -0.51 -2.56
C ALA A 241 18.38 0.11 -1.18
N GLY A 242 17.17 0.67 -1.04
CA GLY A 242 16.69 1.35 0.16
C GLY A 242 17.18 2.80 0.26
N GLN A 243 17.42 3.27 1.49
CA GLN A 243 17.73 4.69 1.74
C GLN A 243 19.03 5.20 1.12
N ARG A 244 19.89 4.32 0.61
CA ARG A 244 21.16 4.69 -0.06
C ARG A 244 20.99 4.99 -1.55
N SER A 245 19.83 4.68 -2.14
CA SER A 245 19.48 5.01 -3.51
C SER A 245 18.62 6.27 -3.51
N VAL A 246 19.26 7.43 -3.67
CA VAL A 246 18.63 8.74 -3.47
C VAL A 246 18.35 9.40 -4.82
N ILE A 247 17.11 9.74 -5.11
CA ILE A 247 16.76 10.65 -6.22
C ILE A 247 16.47 12.02 -5.61
N ALA A 248 17.30 13.00 -5.95
CA ALA A 248 17.24 14.34 -5.36
C ALA A 248 16.90 15.38 -6.42
N GLY A 249 15.79 16.11 -6.22
CA GLY A 249 15.46 17.25 -7.06
C GLY A 249 16.49 18.37 -6.92
N ALA A 250 16.84 19.01 -8.03
CA ALA A 250 17.66 20.23 -8.00
C ALA A 250 16.97 21.38 -7.24
N SER A 251 15.63 21.39 -7.25
CA SER A 251 14.76 22.34 -6.56
C SER A 251 13.41 21.70 -6.21
N ALA A 252 12.48 22.47 -5.65
CA ALA A 252 11.09 22.09 -5.42
C ALA A 252 10.13 22.68 -6.49
N ALA A 253 10.63 22.98 -7.70
CA ALA A 253 9.87 23.63 -8.75
C ALA A 253 9.14 22.67 -9.71
N PHE A 254 9.35 21.36 -9.56
CA PHE A 254 8.80 20.31 -10.42
C PHE A 254 8.59 19.02 -9.61
N ASP A 255 7.71 18.15 -10.05
CA ASP A 255 7.49 16.83 -9.45
C ASP A 255 8.67 15.91 -9.74
N LEU A 256 9.14 15.11 -8.78
CA LEU A 256 10.29 14.22 -9.05
C LEU A 256 9.91 13.07 -9.98
N ILE A 257 8.81 12.37 -9.66
CA ILE A 257 8.38 11.16 -10.37
C ILE A 257 6.89 11.26 -10.74
N HIS A 258 6.58 10.98 -12.01
CA HIS A 258 5.23 10.84 -12.55
C HIS A 258 4.92 9.37 -12.84
N LEU A 259 3.74 8.93 -12.40
CA LEU A 259 3.08 7.68 -12.82
C LEU A 259 1.80 8.08 -13.57
N PRO A 260 1.91 8.34 -14.89
CA PRO A 260 0.82 8.89 -15.71
C PRO A 260 -0.19 7.84 -16.20
N ASP A 261 0.00 6.56 -15.85
CA ASP A 261 -0.74 5.38 -16.32
C ASP A 261 -0.75 4.31 -15.21
N GLY A 262 -1.15 3.07 -15.54
CA GLY A 262 -1.30 1.98 -14.57
C GLY A 262 -0.15 0.97 -14.49
N TYR A 263 -0.24 0.11 -13.48
CA TYR A 263 0.60 -1.08 -13.26
C TYR A 263 2.09 -0.81 -13.02
N ALA A 264 2.50 0.43 -12.76
CA ALA A 264 3.88 0.77 -12.43
C ALA A 264 4.22 0.49 -10.96
N THR A 265 5.50 0.26 -10.67
CA THR A 265 6.03 0.06 -9.32
C THR A 265 7.20 1.01 -9.05
N VAL A 266 7.18 1.70 -7.92
CA VAL A 266 8.32 2.47 -7.40
C VAL A 266 8.64 1.99 -6.00
N SER A 267 9.87 1.50 -5.77
CA SER A 267 10.20 0.91 -4.46
C SER A 267 11.65 1.05 -4.01
N GLY A 268 11.87 1.02 -2.68
CA GLY A 268 13.22 0.96 -2.12
C GLY A 268 14.09 2.17 -2.43
N LEU A 269 13.51 3.37 -2.47
CA LEU A 269 14.21 4.62 -2.79
C LEU A 269 14.07 5.65 -1.67
N ARG A 270 15.06 6.53 -1.59
CA ARG A 270 14.93 7.82 -0.92
C ARG A 270 14.67 8.91 -1.96
N LEU A 271 13.63 9.71 -1.77
CA LEU A 271 13.31 10.85 -2.64
C LEU A 271 13.52 12.13 -1.84
N GLU A 272 14.18 13.14 -2.43
CA GLU A 272 14.45 14.41 -1.76
C GLU A 272 13.99 15.61 -2.60
N LYS A 273 13.32 16.57 -1.94
CA LYS A 273 12.74 17.79 -2.53
C LYS A 273 11.58 17.46 -3.49
N GLY A 274 11.38 18.31 -4.51
CA GLY A 274 10.27 18.23 -5.46
C GLY A 274 9.02 19.01 -5.03
N ASP A 275 8.23 19.41 -6.03
CA ASP A 275 6.89 19.97 -5.81
C ASP A 275 5.97 18.86 -5.27
N ALA A 276 5.76 17.78 -6.03
CA ALA A 276 5.41 16.47 -5.49
C ALA A 276 6.60 15.49 -5.59
N ALA A 277 6.83 14.65 -4.57
CA ALA A 277 7.84 13.61 -4.72
C ALA A 277 7.38 12.50 -5.66
N VAL A 278 6.11 12.09 -5.56
CA VAL A 278 5.48 11.19 -6.53
C VAL A 278 4.06 11.68 -6.84
N ARG A 279 3.76 11.83 -8.13
CA ARG A 279 2.42 12.15 -8.63
C ARG A 279 1.83 11.00 -9.44
N LEU A 280 0.63 10.57 -9.07
CA LEU A 280 -0.17 9.56 -9.75
C LEU A 280 -1.40 10.23 -10.36
N PHE A 281 -1.56 10.13 -11.68
CA PHE A 281 -2.61 10.83 -12.42
C PHE A 281 -2.79 10.21 -13.81
N GLY A 282 -4.01 10.19 -14.34
CA GLY A 282 -4.28 9.57 -15.64
C GLY A 282 -3.98 10.48 -16.82
N ARG A 283 -2.70 10.71 -17.14
CA ARG A 283 -2.29 11.49 -18.33
C ARG A 283 -2.23 10.64 -19.58
N ASP A 284 -1.62 9.46 -19.51
CA ASP A 284 -1.35 8.62 -20.68
C ASP A 284 -2.37 7.46 -20.78
N GLY A 285 -2.88 7.00 -19.64
CA GLY A 285 -3.95 6.01 -19.51
C GLY A 285 -4.57 6.07 -18.11
N PRO A 286 -5.50 5.15 -17.76
CA PRO A 286 -6.03 5.06 -16.40
C PRO A 286 -4.90 4.82 -15.39
N CYS A 287 -4.78 5.69 -14.39
CA CYS A 287 -3.75 5.56 -13.36
C CYS A 287 -4.23 4.57 -12.29
N VAL A 288 -4.00 3.29 -12.58
CA VAL A 288 -4.59 2.16 -11.87
C VAL A 288 -3.56 1.12 -11.46
N HIS A 289 -3.74 0.50 -10.30
CA HIS A 289 -2.92 -0.63 -9.85
C HIS A 289 -1.42 -0.33 -9.74
N ASN A 290 -1.05 0.94 -9.56
CA ASN A 290 0.32 1.30 -9.27
C ASN A 290 0.69 0.97 -7.83
N THR A 291 1.96 0.64 -7.60
CA THR A 291 2.48 0.29 -6.27
C THR A 291 3.63 1.21 -5.87
N LEU A 292 3.48 1.90 -4.75
CA LEU A 292 4.57 2.61 -4.07
C LEU A 292 4.93 1.88 -2.78
N SER A 293 6.19 1.46 -2.61
CA SER A 293 6.59 0.73 -1.40
C SER A 293 8.00 0.98 -0.90
N ASP A 294 8.22 0.91 0.41
CA ASP A 294 9.55 1.03 1.01
C ASP A 294 10.28 2.33 0.61
N LEU A 295 9.54 3.44 0.60
CA LEU A 295 10.04 4.77 0.22
C LEU A 295 10.27 5.65 1.45
N THR A 296 11.33 6.45 1.42
CA THR A 296 11.48 7.60 2.32
C THR A 296 11.57 8.89 1.54
N ILE A 297 10.65 9.80 1.77
CA ILE A 297 10.51 11.07 1.07
C ILE A 297 10.90 12.18 2.04
N TRP A 298 11.79 13.08 1.64
CA TRP A 298 12.35 14.13 2.50
C TRP A 298 12.25 15.50 1.86
N ASP A 299 11.78 16.46 2.66
CA ASP A 299 11.69 17.88 2.28
C ASP A 299 10.87 18.18 1.00
N PRO A 300 9.79 17.45 0.68
CA PRO A 300 8.98 17.80 -0.49
C PRO A 300 8.06 19.01 -0.16
N ARG A 301 7.46 19.65 -1.18
CA ARG A 301 6.25 20.44 -0.92
C ARG A 301 5.06 19.53 -0.65
N VAL A 302 4.84 18.55 -1.50
CA VAL A 302 3.85 17.48 -1.36
C VAL A 302 4.56 16.12 -1.41
N GLY A 303 4.34 15.25 -0.42
CA GLY A 303 4.96 13.92 -0.45
C GLY A 303 4.39 13.06 -1.58
N LEU A 304 3.14 12.64 -1.43
CA LEU A 304 2.43 11.83 -2.42
C LEU A 304 1.19 12.57 -2.93
N LEU A 305 1.08 12.75 -4.24
CA LEU A 305 -0.04 13.41 -4.89
C LEU A 305 -0.82 12.42 -5.77
N PHE A 306 -2.09 12.22 -5.44
CA PHE A 306 -3.05 11.46 -6.23
C PHE A 306 -4.03 12.44 -6.84
N ASP A 307 -4.04 12.55 -8.16
CA ASP A 307 -4.80 13.56 -8.86
C ASP A 307 -5.74 12.93 -9.88
N GLY A 308 -7.04 13.24 -9.74
CA GLY A 308 -8.08 12.85 -10.70
C GLY A 308 -7.90 13.44 -12.10
N HIS A 309 -7.08 14.49 -12.20
CA HIS A 309 -6.68 15.13 -13.45
C HIS A 309 -7.87 15.60 -14.31
N THR A 310 -7.74 15.56 -15.63
CA THR A 310 -8.63 16.24 -16.58
C THR A 310 -9.57 15.32 -17.36
N ASP A 311 -9.24 14.04 -17.55
CA ASP A 311 -10.03 13.10 -18.37
C ASP A 311 -10.83 12.13 -17.48
N PRO A 312 -12.17 12.14 -17.53
CA PRO A 312 -13.02 11.19 -16.79
C PRO A 312 -12.75 9.72 -17.09
N ASN A 313 -12.19 9.40 -18.26
CA ASN A 313 -11.87 8.03 -18.67
C ASN A 313 -10.48 7.58 -18.22
N ARG A 314 -9.72 8.46 -17.57
CA ARG A 314 -8.38 8.17 -17.02
C ARG A 314 -8.35 8.42 -15.51
N PRO A 315 -9.18 7.71 -14.73
CA PRO A 315 -9.23 7.89 -13.28
C PRO A 315 -7.91 7.56 -12.59
N CYS A 316 -7.67 8.17 -11.44
CA CYS A 316 -6.60 7.80 -10.50
C CYS A 316 -7.16 6.94 -9.38
N TYR A 317 -7.17 5.61 -9.57
CA TYR A 317 -7.87 4.71 -8.68
C TYR A 317 -7.20 3.37 -8.45
N TRP A 318 -7.56 2.72 -7.34
CA TRP A 318 -7.08 1.36 -7.03
C TRP A 318 -5.54 1.22 -7.02
N ASN A 319 -4.85 2.26 -6.56
CA ASN A 319 -3.40 2.24 -6.36
C ASN A 319 -3.06 1.89 -4.90
N MET A 320 -1.87 1.34 -4.69
CA MET A 320 -1.42 0.87 -3.37
C MET A 320 -0.16 1.58 -2.91
N VAL A 321 -0.16 2.02 -1.66
CA VAL A 321 1.00 2.62 -0.99
C VAL A 321 1.26 1.86 0.30
N SER A 322 2.48 1.36 0.50
CA SER A 322 2.84 0.69 1.74
C SER A 322 4.26 0.94 2.24
N ARG A 323 4.43 1.08 3.56
CA ARG A 323 5.74 1.29 4.21
C ARG A 323 6.45 2.53 3.64
N VAL A 324 5.76 3.66 3.64
CA VAL A 324 6.28 4.94 3.14
C VAL A 324 6.40 5.95 4.27
N LEU A 325 7.54 6.61 4.39
CA LEU A 325 7.75 7.77 5.26
C LEU A 325 7.80 9.04 4.42
N VAL A 326 6.99 10.05 4.77
CA VAL A 326 7.10 11.42 4.27
C VAL A 326 7.57 12.31 5.42
N ALA A 327 8.80 12.79 5.32
CA ALA A 327 9.45 13.60 6.34
C ALA A 327 9.57 15.06 5.90
N ARG A 328 9.17 15.98 6.78
CA ARG A 328 9.23 17.45 6.60
C ARG A 328 8.54 17.97 5.33
N PRO A 329 7.32 17.52 4.97
CA PRO A 329 6.60 18.14 3.86
C PRO A 329 6.23 19.59 4.21
N SER A 330 6.41 20.53 3.28
CA SER A 330 6.10 21.95 3.54
C SER A 330 4.62 22.30 3.32
N LEU A 331 3.86 21.51 2.55
CA LEU A 331 2.43 21.68 2.35
C LEU A 331 1.63 20.45 2.78
N HIS A 332 1.69 19.33 2.03
CA HIS A 332 0.91 18.12 2.33
C HIS A 332 1.80 16.88 2.39
N GLY A 333 1.54 15.95 3.32
CA GLY A 333 2.21 14.64 3.29
C GLY A 333 1.66 13.74 2.18
N VAL A 334 0.36 13.47 2.24
CA VAL A 334 -0.41 12.73 1.23
C VAL A 334 -1.61 13.59 0.82
N TRP A 335 -1.82 13.77 -0.47
CA TRP A 335 -2.88 14.63 -1.01
C TRP A 335 -3.65 13.93 -2.13
N LEU A 336 -4.97 13.82 -1.97
CA LEU A 336 -5.90 13.32 -2.98
C LEU A 336 -6.76 14.49 -3.46
N THR A 337 -6.58 14.91 -4.70
CA THR A 337 -7.24 16.08 -5.30
C THR A 337 -7.74 15.79 -6.71
N ARG A 338 -8.41 16.76 -7.32
CA ARG A 338 -8.81 16.70 -8.71
C ARG A 338 -8.57 18.07 -9.36
N THR A 339 -7.47 18.18 -10.11
CA THR A 339 -7.06 19.44 -10.75
C THR A 339 -7.92 19.85 -11.93
N GLY A 340 -8.62 18.92 -12.59
CA GLY A 340 -9.49 19.20 -13.73
C GLY A 340 -10.86 18.52 -13.65
N GLU A 341 -11.43 18.19 -14.80
CA GLU A 341 -12.75 17.57 -14.92
C GLU A 341 -12.74 16.04 -14.83
N GLY A 342 -11.59 15.44 -14.51
CA GLY A 342 -11.44 13.98 -14.42
C GLY A 342 -12.25 13.35 -13.29
N ASP A 343 -12.18 12.02 -13.19
CA ASP A 343 -12.79 11.34 -12.05
C ASP A 343 -11.96 11.58 -10.79
N THR A 344 -12.63 11.67 -9.65
CA THR A 344 -11.98 11.86 -8.35
C THR A 344 -11.07 10.68 -7.98
N PRO A 345 -9.97 10.91 -7.23
CA PRO A 345 -9.18 9.79 -6.72
C PRO A 345 -10.04 8.85 -5.89
N ASN A 346 -10.06 7.58 -6.25
CA ASN A 346 -10.95 6.61 -5.61
C ASN A 346 -10.33 5.22 -5.42
N ALA A 347 -10.89 4.42 -4.50
CA ALA A 347 -10.41 3.07 -4.22
C ALA A 347 -8.90 2.93 -3.87
N ASN A 348 -8.18 4.01 -3.56
CA ASN A 348 -6.76 3.96 -3.25
C ASN A 348 -6.52 3.39 -1.84
N ARG A 349 -5.41 2.67 -1.67
CA ARG A 349 -5.08 1.91 -0.46
C ARG A 349 -3.77 2.40 0.13
N PHE A 350 -3.81 2.90 1.36
CA PHE A 350 -2.62 3.34 2.10
C PHE A 350 -2.47 2.46 3.34
N SER A 351 -1.32 1.80 3.49
CA SER A 351 -1.02 0.97 4.66
C SER A 351 0.37 1.22 5.22
N ARG A 352 0.50 1.54 6.52
CA ARG A 352 1.82 1.84 7.13
C ARG A 352 2.51 3.03 6.46
N VAL A 353 1.74 4.08 6.18
CA VAL A 353 2.26 5.36 5.67
C VAL A 353 2.39 6.34 6.84
N ARG A 354 3.57 6.92 7.00
CA ARG A 354 3.87 7.88 8.06
C ARG A 354 4.18 9.25 7.49
N VAL A 355 3.57 10.29 8.02
CA VAL A 355 3.90 11.69 7.73
C VAL A 355 4.43 12.33 8.99
N TYR A 356 5.68 12.80 8.95
CA TYR A 356 6.34 13.37 10.13
C TYR A 356 6.94 14.74 9.79
N SER A 357 6.42 15.80 10.40
CA SER A 357 6.98 17.15 10.23
C SER A 357 8.36 17.31 10.87
N LEU A 358 8.73 16.49 11.87
CA LEU A 358 9.96 16.67 12.67
C LEU A 358 10.12 18.12 13.17
N SER A 359 9.02 18.73 13.59
CA SER A 359 8.93 20.15 13.99
C SER A 359 9.20 21.17 12.88
N ALA A 360 9.43 20.74 11.64
CA ALA A 360 9.54 21.65 10.50
C ALA A 360 8.20 22.34 10.19
N PRO A 361 8.23 23.55 9.59
CA PRO A 361 7.03 24.22 9.11
C PRO A 361 6.28 23.38 8.07
N ILE A 362 4.98 23.25 8.26
CA ILE A 362 4.03 22.67 7.31
C ILE A 362 2.80 23.56 7.27
N ALA A 363 2.42 24.06 6.09
CA ALA A 363 1.28 24.96 5.93
C ALA A 363 -0.05 24.22 5.67
N GLY A 364 0.00 22.92 5.35
CA GLY A 364 -1.16 22.10 5.07
C GLY A 364 -1.36 20.97 6.08
N CYS A 365 -1.58 19.76 5.58
CA CYS A 365 -2.03 18.61 6.40
C CYS A 365 -1.10 17.41 6.24
N GLY A 366 -1.11 16.51 7.23
CA GLY A 366 -0.42 15.23 7.10
C GLY A 366 -1.02 14.42 5.96
N PHE A 367 -2.31 14.14 6.06
CA PHE A 367 -3.12 13.54 5.00
C PHE A 367 -4.24 14.50 4.65
N PHE A 368 -4.47 14.74 3.35
CA PHE A 368 -5.58 15.54 2.88
C PHE A 368 -6.31 14.83 1.75
N VAL A 369 -7.52 14.36 2.05
CA VAL A 369 -8.45 13.92 1.02
C VAL A 369 -9.30 15.12 0.66
N GLU A 370 -8.91 15.88 -0.35
CA GLU A 370 -9.59 17.14 -0.70
C GLU A 370 -10.87 16.89 -1.52
N GLN A 371 -10.76 16.01 -2.52
CA GLN A 371 -11.84 15.66 -3.45
C GLN A 371 -11.95 14.15 -3.71
N GLY A 372 -11.30 13.30 -2.90
CA GLY A 372 -11.35 11.84 -3.10
C GLY A 372 -12.71 11.22 -2.73
N LYS A 373 -13.19 10.27 -3.54
CA LYS A 373 -14.47 9.57 -3.34
C LYS A 373 -14.33 8.05 -3.39
N TYR A 374 -15.42 7.33 -3.11
CA TYR A 374 -15.59 5.90 -3.33
C TYR A 374 -14.47 5.01 -2.77
N ASN A 375 -14.46 4.85 -1.45
CA ASN A 375 -13.62 3.89 -0.72
C ASN A 375 -12.12 4.19 -0.78
N ASN A 376 -11.64 5.41 -0.55
CA ASN A 376 -10.22 5.56 -0.19
C ASN A 376 -10.00 5.05 1.24
N SER A 377 -8.93 4.28 1.49
CA SER A 377 -8.70 3.69 2.82
C SER A 377 -7.28 3.89 3.32
N PHE A 378 -7.18 4.24 4.60
CA PHE A 378 -5.94 4.53 5.31
C PHE A 378 -5.86 3.64 6.54
N GLN A 379 -4.96 2.66 6.50
CA GLN A 379 -4.84 1.63 7.53
C GLN A 379 -3.45 1.66 8.17
N ASP A 380 -3.40 1.67 9.50
CA ASP A 380 -2.13 1.67 10.25
C ASP A 380 -1.21 2.83 9.82
N CYS A 381 -1.80 3.97 9.46
CA CYS A 381 -1.09 5.17 9.04
C CYS A 381 -0.86 6.12 10.24
N GLU A 382 0.14 6.98 10.13
CA GLU A 382 0.52 7.91 11.20
C GLU A 382 0.78 9.32 10.67
N ALA A 383 0.34 10.34 11.39
CA ALA A 383 0.76 11.73 11.19
C ALA A 383 1.23 12.36 12.51
N ASN A 384 2.49 12.79 12.55
CA ASN A 384 3.08 13.56 13.66
C ASN A 384 3.50 14.94 13.15
N LEU A 385 2.77 15.99 13.55
CA LEU A 385 2.87 17.31 12.92
C LEU A 385 3.18 18.44 13.91
N SER A 386 3.77 19.52 13.38
CA SER A 386 4.09 20.74 14.15
C SER A 386 2.83 21.59 14.35
N THR A 387 2.92 22.60 15.22
CA THR A 387 1.81 23.51 15.55
C THR A 387 1.29 24.35 14.38
N MET A 388 2.03 24.40 13.26
CA MET A 388 1.69 25.18 12.07
C MET A 388 0.76 24.42 11.09
N ALA A 389 0.61 23.11 11.27
CA ALA A 389 -0.24 22.28 10.42
C ALA A 389 -1.72 22.67 10.56
N LEU A 390 -2.49 22.44 9.50
CA LEU A 390 -3.94 22.59 9.53
C LEU A 390 -4.63 21.40 10.21
N ALA A 391 -4.16 20.17 9.96
CA ALA A 391 -4.65 18.95 10.61
C ALA A 391 -3.70 17.77 10.37
N CYS A 392 -3.72 16.76 11.26
CA CYS A 392 -3.05 15.48 11.00
C CYS A 392 -3.68 14.76 9.80
N PHE A 393 -5.02 14.73 9.76
CA PHE A 393 -5.82 14.19 8.67
C PHE A 393 -6.99 15.13 8.39
N ARG A 394 -7.18 15.56 7.14
CA ARG A 394 -8.33 16.37 6.73
C ARG A 394 -9.12 15.69 5.63
N VAL A 395 -10.43 15.73 5.76
CA VAL A 395 -11.40 15.24 4.79
C VAL A 395 -12.20 16.45 4.27
N GLY A 396 -12.00 16.77 2.99
CA GLY A 396 -12.51 17.97 2.34
C GLY A 396 -14.01 17.90 2.02
N ALA A 397 -14.59 19.05 1.68
CA ALA A 397 -16.02 19.23 1.44
C ALA A 397 -16.59 18.34 0.32
N ASN A 398 -15.77 17.97 -0.67
CA ASN A 398 -16.20 17.23 -1.86
C ASN A 398 -15.81 15.76 -1.81
N THR A 399 -15.81 15.17 -0.61
CA THR A 399 -15.40 13.79 -0.37
C THR A 399 -16.57 12.91 0.03
N ASP A 400 -16.47 11.64 -0.30
CA ASP A 400 -17.45 10.62 0.04
C ASP A 400 -16.73 9.29 0.31
N LYS A 401 -17.13 8.59 1.38
CA LYS A 401 -16.71 7.22 1.69
C LYS A 401 -15.19 7.06 1.85
N THR A 402 -14.67 7.61 2.94
CA THR A 402 -13.26 7.44 3.36
C THR A 402 -13.19 6.57 4.61
N LEU A 403 -12.31 5.56 4.61
CA LEU A 403 -12.04 4.70 5.77
C LEU A 403 -10.70 5.06 6.41
N ILE A 404 -10.73 5.37 7.70
CA ILE A 404 -9.55 5.63 8.54
C ILE A 404 -9.52 4.57 9.63
N LEU A 405 -8.52 3.69 9.60
CA LEU A 405 -8.40 2.54 10.49
C LEU A 405 -7.04 2.52 11.18
N ASN A 406 -7.03 2.38 12.51
CA ASN A 406 -5.81 2.34 13.34
C ASN A 406 -4.89 3.54 13.10
N PHE A 407 -5.47 4.72 12.89
CA PHE A 407 -4.68 5.92 12.60
C PHE A 407 -4.05 6.46 13.89
N TYR A 408 -2.74 6.72 13.86
CA TYR A 408 -2.04 7.44 14.92
C TYR A 408 -1.90 8.89 14.48
N ALA A 409 -2.57 9.79 15.20
CA ALA A 409 -2.37 11.22 15.05
C ALA A 409 -1.68 11.82 16.28
N GLU A 410 -0.56 12.50 16.07
CA GLU A 410 0.16 13.30 17.07
C GLU A 410 0.30 14.74 16.57
N SER A 411 -0.09 15.69 17.41
CA SER A 411 0.12 17.10 17.09
C SER A 411 0.30 17.93 18.35
N LEU A 412 1.01 19.05 18.21
CA LEU A 412 1.15 20.06 19.25
C LEU A 412 0.19 21.22 18.98
N GLY A 413 -0.19 21.95 20.03
CA GLY A 413 -1.10 23.09 19.92
C GLY A 413 -2.52 22.70 19.54
N GLY A 414 -3.29 23.63 18.97
CA GLY A 414 -4.70 23.44 18.62
C GLY A 414 -4.96 22.67 17.31
N VAL A 415 -3.95 22.01 16.74
CA VAL A 415 -4.05 21.30 15.45
C VAL A 415 -4.97 20.09 15.58
N PRO A 416 -6.11 20.05 14.86
CA PRO A 416 -7.00 18.89 14.86
C PRO A 416 -6.30 17.61 14.38
N ASN A 417 -6.59 16.49 15.04
CA ASN A 417 -6.10 15.19 14.56
C ASN A 417 -6.87 14.75 13.32
N VAL A 418 -8.19 14.71 13.38
CA VAL A 418 -9.05 14.49 12.20
C VAL A 418 -9.98 15.69 12.04
N GLN A 419 -9.91 16.36 10.91
CA GLN A 419 -10.87 17.41 10.54
C GLN A 419 -11.78 16.92 9.42
N LEU A 420 -13.09 17.07 9.61
CA LEU A 420 -14.12 16.76 8.62
C LEU A 420 -14.77 18.07 8.18
N ASP A 421 -14.59 18.46 6.92
CA ASP A 421 -15.12 19.72 6.41
C ASP A 421 -16.62 19.62 6.11
N ALA A 422 -17.31 20.75 6.19
CA ALA A 422 -18.71 20.87 5.75
C ALA A 422 -18.84 20.45 4.29
N GLY A 423 -19.73 19.49 4.01
CA GLY A 423 -19.86 18.86 2.70
C GLY A 423 -19.39 17.40 2.66
N SER A 424 -18.38 17.02 3.46
CA SER A 424 -17.93 15.63 3.56
C SER A 424 -19.04 14.69 4.08
N VAL A 425 -19.04 13.45 3.60
CA VAL A 425 -20.01 12.41 3.97
C VAL A 425 -19.36 11.02 4.07
N GLU A 426 -20.03 10.11 4.78
CA GLU A 426 -19.69 8.68 4.88
C GLU A 426 -18.23 8.38 5.31
N THR A 427 -17.61 9.23 6.11
CA THR A 427 -16.29 8.92 6.68
C THR A 427 -16.42 7.94 7.85
N ALA A 428 -15.65 6.86 7.83
CA ALA A 428 -15.57 5.90 8.92
C ALA A 428 -14.21 5.99 9.61
N ILE A 429 -14.21 6.24 10.92
CA ILE A 429 -13.01 6.37 11.76
C ILE A 429 -13.03 5.27 12.81
N VAL A 430 -12.05 4.37 12.76
CA VAL A 430 -11.99 3.21 13.65
C VAL A 430 -10.63 3.13 14.31
N ASN A 431 -10.63 3.05 15.65
CA ASN A 431 -9.43 2.93 16.47
C ASN A 431 -8.42 4.08 16.24
N LEU A 432 -8.89 5.31 16.36
CA LEU A 432 -8.04 6.50 16.33
C LEU A 432 -7.25 6.60 17.65
N LEU A 433 -5.92 6.68 17.55
CA LEU A 433 -5.07 7.18 18.63
C LEU A 433 -4.82 8.67 18.38
N SER A 434 -5.29 9.49 19.31
CA SER A 434 -5.18 10.95 19.24
C SER A 434 -4.32 11.43 20.41
N MET A 435 -3.08 11.83 20.11
CA MET A 435 -2.12 12.40 21.05
C MET A 435 -1.95 13.89 20.74
N SER A 436 -2.93 14.70 21.13
CA SER A 436 -2.94 16.14 20.80
C SER A 436 -3.52 17.01 21.90
N ALA A 437 -3.17 18.29 21.87
CA ALA A 437 -3.83 19.36 22.61
C ALA A 437 -5.04 19.96 21.85
N GLY A 438 -5.20 19.65 20.56
CA GLY A 438 -6.36 19.99 19.74
C GLY A 438 -7.50 18.96 19.79
N PRO A 439 -8.62 19.19 19.09
CA PRO A 439 -9.71 18.23 19.01
C PRO A 439 -9.28 16.95 18.29
N ALA A 440 -9.61 15.79 18.88
CA ALA A 440 -9.37 14.49 18.27
C ALA A 440 -10.13 14.34 16.94
N ILE A 441 -11.39 14.76 16.93
CA ILE A 441 -12.23 14.88 15.73
C ILE A 441 -12.85 16.27 15.76
N TYR A 442 -12.51 17.09 14.77
CA TYR A 442 -13.13 18.38 14.53
C TYR A 442 -14.16 18.22 13.41
N ASP A 443 -15.43 18.12 13.81
CA ASP A 443 -16.53 17.86 12.88
C ASP A 443 -17.22 19.16 12.43
N LEU A 444 -17.11 19.45 11.13
CA LEU A 444 -17.90 20.46 10.42
C LEU A 444 -18.85 19.81 9.40
N SER A 445 -18.86 18.48 9.26
CA SER A 445 -19.67 17.72 8.30
C SER A 445 -21.15 17.67 8.66
N GLY A 446 -21.51 18.08 9.88
CA GLY A 446 -22.87 17.99 10.43
C GLY A 446 -23.22 16.59 10.95
N GLY A 447 -22.25 15.86 11.51
CA GLY A 447 -22.45 14.50 12.01
C GLY A 447 -22.50 13.42 10.92
N ARG A 448 -22.04 13.70 9.70
CA ARG A 448 -22.10 12.77 8.55
C ARG A 448 -20.89 11.85 8.48
N TYR A 449 -20.54 11.26 9.62
CA TYR A 449 -19.43 10.31 9.79
C TYR A 449 -19.78 9.27 10.86
N THR A 450 -19.04 8.17 10.88
CA THR A 450 -19.11 7.15 11.95
C THR A 450 -17.76 7.05 12.62
N ALA A 451 -17.73 7.04 13.95
CA ALA A 451 -16.49 6.92 14.70
C ALA A 451 -16.60 5.90 15.85
N VAL A 452 -15.72 4.90 15.85
CA VAL A 452 -15.69 3.81 16.84
C VAL A 452 -14.29 3.69 17.44
N ASN A 453 -14.21 3.64 18.76
CA ASN A 453 -12.95 3.67 19.50
C ASN A 453 -12.07 4.85 19.07
N ALA A 454 -12.69 6.02 18.93
CA ALA A 454 -12.05 7.24 18.45
C ALA A 454 -12.43 8.41 19.36
N GLY A 455 -11.49 9.34 19.57
CA GLY A 455 -11.64 10.47 20.49
C GLY A 455 -10.46 10.60 21.47
N TYR A 456 -10.38 11.75 22.13
CA TYR A 456 -9.46 12.04 23.24
C TYR A 456 -9.98 13.26 24.03
N PRO A 457 -9.91 13.26 25.38
CA PRO A 457 -9.51 12.15 26.24
C PRO A 457 -10.56 11.01 26.27
N GLU A 458 -11.82 11.35 25.99
CA GLU A 458 -12.91 10.39 25.92
C GLU A 458 -13.00 9.78 24.53
N LYS A 459 -12.95 8.45 24.47
CA LYS A 459 -13.16 7.69 23.23
C LYS A 459 -14.60 7.24 23.16
N ASN A 460 -15.21 7.35 21.99
CA ASN A 460 -16.48 6.69 21.69
C ASN A 460 -16.20 5.18 21.78
N ARG A 461 -16.67 4.46 22.80
CA ARG A 461 -16.43 3.02 22.94
C ARG A 461 -17.72 2.26 22.61
N LEU A 462 -17.60 1.22 21.81
CA LEU A 462 -18.57 0.12 21.81
C LEU A 462 -17.96 -1.01 22.65
N ALA A 463 -18.36 -1.13 23.91
CA ALA A 463 -17.95 -2.22 24.81
C ALA A 463 -18.89 -3.44 24.65
N ARG A 464 -18.79 -4.48 25.51
CA ARG A 464 -19.48 -5.78 25.33
C ARG A 464 -20.93 -5.62 24.81
N SER A 465 -21.11 -6.01 23.56
CA SER A 465 -22.36 -5.95 22.81
C SER A 465 -22.77 -7.37 22.43
N ARG A 466 -24.06 -7.69 22.54
CA ARG A 466 -24.64 -8.89 21.92
C ARG A 466 -25.84 -8.45 21.10
N VAL A 467 -25.76 -8.65 19.79
CA VAL A 467 -26.79 -8.27 18.83
C VAL A 467 -27.85 -9.37 18.84
N SER A 468 -29.01 -9.08 19.43
CA SER A 468 -30.25 -9.72 18.99
C SER A 468 -30.68 -9.00 17.70
N GLU A 469 -31.22 -9.67 16.71
CA GLU A 469 -32.07 -8.97 15.74
C GLU A 469 -33.08 -8.09 16.51
N LEU A 470 -33.35 -6.86 16.06
CA LEU A 470 -34.36 -5.97 16.63
C LEU A 470 -34.98 -5.14 15.50
N VAL A 471 -36.28 -5.33 15.27
CA VAL A 471 -37.09 -4.47 14.41
C VAL A 471 -37.89 -3.54 15.30
N VAL A 472 -37.65 -2.24 15.17
CA VAL A 472 -38.44 -1.21 15.85
C VAL A 472 -38.78 -0.12 14.85
N GLU A 473 -40.07 0.07 14.61
CA GLU A 473 -40.60 1.12 13.74
C GLU A 473 -40.65 2.49 14.45
N ALA A 474 -40.93 2.52 15.77
CA ALA A 474 -40.66 3.64 16.66
C ALA A 474 -40.64 3.18 18.13
N LEU A 475 -39.50 3.28 18.83
CA LEU A 475 -39.39 3.10 20.29
C LEU A 475 -38.72 4.34 20.86
N ARG A 476 -39.51 5.20 21.48
CA ARG A 476 -39.06 6.33 22.28
C ARG A 476 -39.44 6.09 23.73
N TYR A 477 -38.57 6.51 24.64
CA TYR A 477 -38.83 6.60 26.07
C TYR A 477 -38.57 8.03 26.49
N ASP A 478 -39.54 8.89 26.18
CA ASP A 478 -39.57 10.29 26.59
C ASP A 478 -40.87 10.58 27.37
N THR A 479 -40.78 11.43 28.39
CA THR A 479 -41.85 11.70 29.36
C THR A 479 -42.21 13.17 29.38
N GLU A 480 -43.47 13.49 29.13
CA GLU A 480 -44.03 14.83 29.21
C GLU A 480 -45.03 14.95 30.37
N TYR A 481 -45.02 16.09 31.06
CA TYR A 481 -46.02 16.43 32.07
C TYR A 481 -47.02 17.44 31.48
N VAL A 482 -48.31 17.12 31.57
CA VAL A 482 -49.40 17.90 30.96
C VAL A 482 -50.40 18.33 32.03
N GLU A 483 -50.57 19.64 32.19
CA GLU A 483 -51.57 20.24 33.09
C GLU A 483 -52.16 21.54 32.48
N PRO A 484 -53.30 21.46 31.78
CA PRO A 484 -53.94 22.63 31.18
C PRO A 484 -54.50 23.57 32.25
N GLN A 485 -54.28 24.88 32.12
CA GLN A 485 -54.68 25.89 33.13
C GLN A 485 -56.19 25.94 33.45
N GLY A 486 -57.07 25.36 32.63
CA GLY A 486 -58.52 25.31 32.88
C GLY A 486 -59.19 24.03 32.36
N GLY A 487 -58.44 22.95 32.17
CA GLY A 487 -58.89 21.79 31.40
C GLY A 487 -58.90 22.05 29.89
N GLY A 488 -59.64 21.24 29.14
CA GLY A 488 -59.82 21.34 27.69
C GLY A 488 -59.19 20.19 26.91
N VAL A 489 -59.14 20.36 25.58
CA VAL A 489 -58.57 19.38 24.65
C VAL A 489 -57.05 19.57 24.55
N VAL A 490 -56.30 18.50 24.73
CA VAL A 490 -54.86 18.42 24.49
C VAL A 490 -54.62 17.45 23.35
N ALA A 491 -54.32 17.97 22.16
CA ALA A 491 -53.93 17.15 21.02
C ALA A 491 -52.49 16.67 21.18
N LEU A 492 -52.26 15.37 21.05
CA LEU A 492 -50.93 14.77 21.15
C LEU A 492 -50.21 14.82 19.81
N ASP A 493 -49.02 15.42 19.81
CA ASP A 493 -48.11 15.47 18.65
C ASP A 493 -47.21 14.22 18.52
N LEU A 494 -47.30 13.32 19.51
CA LEU A 494 -46.49 12.11 19.65
C LEU A 494 -44.97 12.39 19.75
N ALA A 495 -44.57 13.59 20.16
CA ALA A 495 -43.17 13.90 20.46
C ALA A 495 -42.65 13.05 21.63
N SER A 496 -43.52 12.78 22.62
CA SER A 496 -43.24 11.95 23.79
C SER A 496 -44.05 10.64 23.79
N SER A 497 -43.54 9.65 24.52
CA SER A 497 -44.12 8.30 24.62
C SER A 497 -44.91 8.07 25.90
N VAL A 498 -44.65 8.88 26.92
CA VAL A 498 -45.30 8.81 28.23
C VAL A 498 -45.80 10.20 28.60
N TYR A 499 -47.09 10.31 28.89
CA TYR A 499 -47.74 11.54 29.30
C TYR A 499 -48.25 11.39 30.74
N LEU A 500 -47.68 12.18 31.64
CA LEU A 500 -48.13 12.33 33.02
C LEU A 500 -49.13 13.48 33.07
N VAL A 501 -50.42 13.17 33.22
CA VAL A 501 -51.48 14.17 33.00
C VAL A 501 -52.24 14.47 34.28
N SER A 502 -52.37 15.76 34.58
CA SER A 502 -53.17 16.31 35.67
C SER A 502 -54.44 16.95 35.12
N ALA A 503 -55.60 16.49 35.60
CA ALA A 503 -56.90 17.14 35.40
C ALA A 503 -57.27 18.01 36.62
N TYR A 504 -56.30 18.56 37.35
CA TYR A 504 -56.58 19.31 38.59
C TYR A 504 -57.42 20.58 38.35
N SER A 505 -57.15 21.28 37.25
CA SER A 505 -57.73 22.59 36.94
C SER A 505 -59.00 22.54 36.06
N GLY A 506 -59.48 21.35 35.67
CA GLY A 506 -60.65 21.17 34.81
C GLY A 506 -60.68 19.80 34.11
N ASP A 507 -61.79 19.49 33.42
CA ASP A 507 -61.91 18.27 32.61
C ASP A 507 -60.89 18.31 31.45
N VAL A 508 -60.13 17.23 31.23
CA VAL A 508 -59.10 17.12 30.18
C VAL A 508 -59.48 16.02 29.18
N GLU A 509 -59.49 16.37 27.90
CA GLU A 509 -59.57 15.44 26.78
C GLU A 509 -58.18 15.34 26.13
N LEU A 510 -57.48 14.24 26.34
CA LEU A 510 -56.26 13.91 25.59
C LEU A 510 -56.64 13.28 24.26
N ARG A 511 -56.36 13.97 23.15
CA ARG A 511 -56.73 13.52 21.81
C ARG A 511 -55.50 12.96 21.09
N LEU A 512 -55.53 11.66 20.80
CA LEU A 512 -54.56 11.00 19.92
C LEU A 512 -54.78 11.47 18.47
N PRO A 513 -53.74 11.52 17.63
CA PRO A 513 -53.91 11.76 16.20
C PRO A 513 -54.59 10.56 15.52
N ALA A 514 -55.04 10.74 14.28
CA ALA A 514 -55.57 9.66 13.45
C ALA A 514 -54.58 8.49 13.38
N ALA A 515 -55.09 7.24 13.48
CA ALA A 515 -54.24 6.06 13.60
C ALA A 515 -53.26 5.87 12.43
N ASP A 516 -53.65 6.23 11.20
CA ASP A 516 -52.82 6.13 10.00
C ASP A 516 -51.57 7.04 10.06
N ALA A 517 -51.72 8.24 10.61
CA ALA A 517 -50.63 9.18 10.87
C ALA A 517 -49.72 8.76 12.04
N ALA A 518 -50.11 7.73 12.79
CA ALA A 518 -49.43 7.28 14.00
C ALA A 518 -48.99 5.80 13.96
N ASN A 519 -48.97 5.17 12.79
CA ASN A 519 -48.64 3.75 12.67
C ASN A 519 -47.32 3.39 13.40
N GLY A 520 -47.35 2.38 14.26
CA GLY A 520 -46.19 1.92 15.04
C GLY A 520 -45.91 2.71 16.32
N HIS A 521 -46.64 3.80 16.60
CA HIS A 521 -46.46 4.56 17.85
C HIS A 521 -47.12 3.88 19.04
N ALA A 522 -46.39 3.85 20.17
CA ALA A 522 -46.90 3.43 21.47
C ALA A 522 -46.92 4.61 22.46
N VAL A 523 -48.08 4.87 23.06
CA VAL A 523 -48.30 5.99 23.98
C VAL A 523 -48.85 5.49 25.31
N THR A 524 -48.24 5.91 26.42
CA THR A 524 -48.78 5.70 27.76
C THR A 524 -49.28 7.00 28.35
N VAL A 525 -50.54 7.04 28.78
CA VAL A 525 -51.12 8.15 29.53
C VAL A 525 -51.33 7.69 30.96
N LYS A 526 -50.82 8.45 31.94
CA LYS A 526 -50.99 8.17 33.36
C LYS A 526 -51.52 9.40 34.08
N ARG A 527 -52.62 9.23 34.80
CA ARG A 527 -53.19 10.28 35.65
C ARG A 527 -52.34 10.50 36.89
N THR A 528 -52.03 11.76 37.21
CA THR A 528 -51.17 12.14 38.35
C THR A 528 -51.94 12.71 39.55
N ASP A 529 -53.12 13.28 39.32
CA ASP A 529 -53.94 13.96 40.31
C ASP A 529 -55.12 13.11 40.82
N ALA A 530 -55.78 13.55 41.89
CA ALA A 530 -56.97 12.93 42.47
C ALA A 530 -58.21 13.84 42.40
N SER A 531 -58.26 14.76 41.44
CA SER A 531 -59.37 15.72 41.30
C SER A 531 -60.67 15.01 40.88
N VAL A 532 -61.80 15.70 41.06
CA VAL A 532 -63.11 15.22 40.59
C VAL A 532 -63.31 15.35 39.08
N HIS A 533 -62.38 16.03 38.38
CA HIS A 533 -62.49 16.28 36.96
C HIS A 533 -62.15 15.03 36.14
N ARG A 534 -62.71 14.97 34.94
CA ARG A 534 -62.56 13.83 34.03
C ARG A 534 -61.26 13.95 33.26
N LEU A 535 -60.53 12.84 33.15
CA LEU A 535 -59.48 12.66 32.16
C LEU A 535 -59.92 11.58 31.18
N THR A 536 -60.07 11.95 29.91
CA THR A 536 -60.46 11.02 28.84
C THR A 536 -59.44 11.02 27.72
N VAL A 537 -59.17 9.84 27.16
CA VAL A 537 -58.38 9.67 25.95
C VAL A 537 -59.31 9.39 24.77
N THR A 538 -59.19 10.21 23.72
CA THR A 538 -59.96 10.16 22.47
C THR A 538 -59.01 10.05 21.28
N GLU A 539 -59.57 9.94 20.07
CA GLU A 539 -58.83 9.93 18.81
C GLU A 539 -59.42 11.00 17.88
N ASP A 540 -58.55 11.69 17.14
CA ASP A 540 -58.96 12.66 16.13
C ASP A 540 -59.56 11.95 14.91
N GLY A 541 -60.82 12.22 14.62
CA GLY A 541 -61.55 11.62 13.50
C GLY A 541 -61.89 10.13 13.65
N GLY A 542 -61.55 9.50 14.78
CA GLY A 542 -61.78 8.07 15.03
C GLY A 542 -62.60 7.77 16.30
N PRO A 543 -63.01 6.51 16.49
CA PRO A 543 -63.81 6.09 17.64
C PRO A 543 -63.02 6.06 18.96
N GLY A 544 -61.68 6.21 18.93
CA GLY A 544 -60.81 6.13 20.09
C GLY A 544 -60.15 4.75 20.26
N PRO A 545 -59.26 4.60 21.27
CA PRO A 545 -58.60 3.33 21.55
C PRO A 545 -59.57 2.18 21.81
N ASP A 546 -59.35 1.02 21.18
CA ASP A 546 -60.27 -0.13 21.15
C ASP A 546 -61.70 0.25 20.70
N GLY A 547 -61.84 1.28 19.86
CA GLY A 547 -63.14 1.74 19.35
C GLY A 547 -63.98 2.52 20.38
N ARG A 548 -63.36 3.09 21.42
CA ARG A 548 -64.08 3.84 22.46
C ARG A 548 -63.24 4.96 23.08
N THR A 549 -63.92 5.88 23.77
CA THR A 549 -63.27 6.79 24.72
C THR A 549 -62.78 6.03 25.96
N VAL A 550 -61.53 6.26 26.36
CA VAL A 550 -60.95 5.68 27.58
C VAL A 550 -60.94 6.71 28.69
N ALA A 551 -61.61 6.44 29.81
CA ALA A 551 -61.61 7.32 30.98
C ALA A 551 -60.60 6.84 32.04
N LEU A 552 -59.78 7.77 32.55
CA LEU A 552 -58.86 7.57 33.67
C LEU A 552 -59.44 8.28 34.91
N GLY A 553 -60.16 7.52 35.74
CA GLY A 553 -61.02 8.05 36.79
C GLY A 553 -60.30 8.33 38.11
N ASN A 554 -59.29 7.53 38.44
CA ASN A 554 -58.57 7.63 39.71
C ASN A 554 -57.13 8.10 39.52
N ARG A 555 -56.56 8.66 40.59
CA ARG A 555 -55.13 8.91 40.67
C ARG A 555 -54.37 7.61 40.40
N TYR A 556 -53.37 7.68 39.52
CA TYR A 556 -52.58 6.56 39.03
C TYR A 556 -53.27 5.63 38.04
N ASP A 557 -54.50 5.91 37.61
CA ASP A 557 -55.05 5.25 36.44
C ASP A 557 -54.13 5.50 35.23
N PHE A 558 -53.87 4.44 34.47
CA PHE A 558 -53.07 4.53 33.26
C PHE A 558 -53.63 3.67 32.15
N VAL A 559 -53.30 4.07 30.92
CA VAL A 559 -53.57 3.31 29.71
C VAL A 559 -52.35 3.40 28.79
N THR A 560 -51.95 2.28 28.22
CA THR A 560 -50.96 2.22 27.14
C THR A 560 -51.66 1.77 25.88
N MET A 561 -51.45 2.52 24.79
CA MET A 561 -52.13 2.34 23.52
C MET A 561 -51.10 2.25 22.40
N VAL A 562 -51.38 1.45 21.37
CA VAL A 562 -50.53 1.30 20.18
C VAL A 562 -51.38 1.51 18.94
N SER A 563 -50.90 2.32 18.00
CA SER A 563 -51.52 2.41 16.67
C SER A 563 -50.90 1.37 15.74
N ASN A 564 -51.76 0.68 14.98
CA ASN A 564 -51.34 -0.21 13.88
C ASN A 564 -51.62 0.39 12.49
N GLY A 565 -51.82 1.71 12.41
CA GLY A 565 -52.16 2.40 11.16
C GLY A 565 -53.63 2.33 10.76
N ALA A 566 -54.41 1.40 11.31
CA ALA A 566 -55.85 1.27 11.06
C ALA A 566 -56.71 1.69 12.27
N GLY A 567 -56.16 1.61 13.48
CA GLY A 567 -56.80 2.04 14.71
C GLY A 567 -55.84 2.04 15.89
N TRP A 568 -56.25 2.66 16.99
CA TRP A 568 -55.56 2.61 18.27
C TRP A 568 -56.05 1.44 19.12
N TRP A 569 -55.11 0.68 19.70
CA TRP A 569 -55.38 -0.51 20.49
C TRP A 569 -54.84 -0.37 21.91
N VAL A 570 -55.65 -0.64 22.93
CA VAL A 570 -55.20 -0.59 24.33
C VAL A 570 -54.42 -1.85 24.65
N VAL A 571 -53.12 -1.73 24.88
CA VAL A 571 -52.22 -2.87 25.18
C VAL A 571 -51.90 -3.03 26.66
N ALA A 572 -52.03 -1.97 27.48
CA ALA A 572 -52.01 -2.07 28.94
C ALA A 572 -52.94 -1.05 29.61
N GLY A 573 -53.33 -1.31 30.85
CA GLY A 573 -54.06 -0.37 31.70
C GLY A 573 -54.61 -1.03 32.96
N ASN A 574 -54.80 -0.26 34.02
CA ASN A 574 -55.31 -0.74 35.31
C ASN A 574 -56.82 -0.59 35.50
N ASN A 575 -57.51 0.10 34.59
CA ASN A 575 -58.97 0.25 34.57
C ASN A 575 -59.64 -0.57 33.44
N ARG A 576 -59.14 -1.79 33.20
CA ARG A 576 -59.69 -2.69 32.18
C ARG A 576 -60.94 -3.41 32.71
N PRO A 577 -62.06 -3.44 31.96
CA PRO A 577 -63.13 -4.38 32.27
C PRO A 577 -62.54 -5.79 32.26
N GLY A 578 -62.62 -6.50 33.40
CA GLY A 578 -62.11 -7.86 33.49
C GLY A 578 -62.82 -8.78 32.48
N ASN A 579 -62.08 -9.71 31.87
CA ASN A 579 -62.66 -10.73 31.00
C ASN A 579 -63.58 -11.63 31.84
N ALA A 580 -64.89 -11.38 31.77
CA ALA A 580 -65.91 -12.01 32.61
C ALA A 580 -66.94 -12.77 31.76
N TYR A 581 -67.33 -13.96 32.20
CA TYR A 581 -68.37 -14.77 31.58
C TYR A 581 -69.60 -14.85 32.48
N PHE A 582 -70.80 -14.76 31.90
CA PHE A 582 -72.06 -14.95 32.63
C PHE A 582 -72.69 -16.31 32.28
N HIS A 583 -73.06 -17.07 33.29
CA HIS A 583 -73.70 -18.39 33.16
C HIS A 583 -75.04 -18.42 33.89
N ASP A 584 -76.11 -18.94 33.28
CA ASP A 584 -77.48 -18.93 33.83
C ASP A 584 -78.26 -20.24 33.68
N ARG A 585 -77.58 -21.32 33.23
CA ARG A 585 -78.20 -22.64 33.04
C ARG A 585 -78.01 -23.50 34.30
N PRO A 586 -79.05 -24.23 34.76
CA PRO A 586 -78.91 -25.12 35.91
C PRO A 586 -78.07 -26.36 35.56
N GLY A 587 -77.49 -27.01 36.57
CA GLY A 587 -76.72 -28.25 36.40
C GLY A 587 -75.21 -28.05 36.40
N LEU A 588 -74.49 -28.90 35.66
CA LEU A 588 -73.03 -28.89 35.60
C LEU A 588 -72.53 -27.83 34.61
N PHE A 589 -71.66 -26.94 35.09
CA PHE A 589 -70.92 -25.98 34.28
C PHE A 589 -69.41 -26.26 34.39
N GLU A 590 -68.78 -26.54 33.26
CA GLU A 590 -67.34 -26.77 33.15
C GLU A 590 -66.72 -25.55 32.43
N PRO A 591 -66.13 -24.58 33.16
CA PRO A 591 -65.55 -23.39 32.54
C PRO A 591 -64.31 -23.75 31.72
N ASP A 592 -64.16 -23.13 30.55
CA ASP A 592 -63.02 -23.30 29.65
C ASP A 592 -61.73 -22.61 30.15
N LEU A 593 -61.84 -21.81 31.22
CA LEU A 593 -60.77 -21.01 31.85
C LEU A 593 -60.23 -19.86 30.99
N ASN A 594 -60.98 -19.43 29.97
CA ASN A 594 -60.62 -18.26 29.17
C ASN A 594 -60.90 -16.94 29.89
N GLN A 595 -61.89 -16.92 30.80
CA GLN A 595 -62.23 -15.77 31.63
C GLN A 595 -61.64 -15.87 33.04
N ALA A 596 -61.33 -14.71 33.63
CA ALA A 596 -60.82 -14.61 35.00
C ALA A 596 -61.96 -14.50 36.04
N LEU A 597 -63.16 -14.09 35.60
CA LEU A 597 -64.35 -13.94 36.43
C LEU A 597 -65.53 -14.67 35.77
N TYR A 598 -66.21 -15.54 36.52
CA TYR A 598 -67.45 -16.19 36.13
C TYR A 598 -68.56 -15.71 37.05
N LEU A 599 -69.51 -14.98 36.49
CA LEU A 599 -70.76 -14.59 37.14
C LEU A 599 -71.77 -15.70 36.90
N VAL A 600 -72.12 -16.44 37.94
CA VAL A 600 -72.96 -17.63 37.83
C VAL A 600 -74.30 -17.39 38.51
N SER A 601 -75.38 -17.48 37.74
CA SER A 601 -76.76 -17.41 38.20
C SER A 601 -77.32 -18.83 38.38
N ALA A 602 -77.72 -19.14 39.61
CA ALA A 602 -78.48 -20.35 39.95
C ALA A 602 -80.00 -20.07 40.03
N PHE A 603 -80.48 -18.96 39.46
CA PHE A 603 -81.89 -18.57 39.53
C PHE A 603 -82.84 -19.66 38.99
N ASN A 604 -82.43 -20.32 37.92
CA ASN A 604 -83.20 -21.38 37.26
C ASN A 604 -82.96 -22.79 37.84
N GLY A 605 -82.14 -22.91 38.90
CA GLY A 605 -81.79 -24.17 39.56
C GLY A 605 -80.32 -24.18 40.01
N ALA A 606 -79.96 -25.12 40.89
CA ALA A 606 -78.59 -25.23 41.43
C ALA A 606 -77.56 -25.45 40.31
N VAL A 607 -76.38 -24.80 40.45
CA VAL A 607 -75.28 -24.90 39.48
C VAL A 607 -74.05 -25.50 40.18
N THR A 608 -73.45 -26.51 39.57
CA THR A 608 -72.14 -27.03 39.96
C THR A 608 -71.10 -26.53 38.98
N VAL A 609 -70.23 -25.62 39.41
CA VAL A 609 -69.07 -25.19 38.62
C VAL A 609 -67.95 -26.18 38.87
N ARG A 610 -67.53 -26.94 37.86
CA ARG A 610 -66.48 -27.94 37.98
C ARG A 610 -65.22 -27.47 37.28
N LEU A 611 -64.25 -27.03 38.07
CA LEU A 611 -62.92 -26.70 37.59
C LEU A 611 -62.23 -27.96 37.02
N PRO A 612 -61.41 -27.84 35.97
CA PRO A 612 -60.68 -28.98 35.40
C PRO A 612 -59.64 -29.54 36.40
N PRO A 613 -59.03 -30.71 36.13
CA PRO A 613 -57.96 -31.24 36.96
C PRO A 613 -56.84 -30.20 37.10
N PRO A 614 -56.24 -30.02 38.31
CA PRO A 614 -55.28 -28.94 38.55
C PRO A 614 -54.07 -28.99 37.61
N GLY A 615 -53.64 -30.19 37.21
CA GLY A 615 -52.55 -30.41 36.26
C GLY A 615 -52.92 -30.29 34.77
N ALA A 616 -54.17 -29.97 34.41
CA ALA A 616 -54.54 -29.76 33.02
C ALA A 616 -53.76 -28.56 32.44
N LEU A 617 -53.26 -28.68 31.19
CA LEU A 617 -52.41 -27.66 30.56
C LEU A 617 -52.99 -26.24 30.59
N HIS A 618 -54.32 -26.11 30.46
CA HIS A 618 -55.02 -24.83 30.49
C HIS A 618 -55.34 -24.34 31.91
N ALA A 619 -55.13 -25.16 32.95
CA ALA A 619 -55.42 -24.85 34.35
C ALA A 619 -54.19 -24.36 35.13
N VAL A 620 -52.99 -24.90 34.88
CA VAL A 620 -51.77 -24.57 35.66
C VAL A 620 -51.48 -23.07 35.61
N GLY A 621 -51.37 -22.44 36.79
CA GLY A 621 -51.11 -21.01 36.95
C GLY A 621 -52.33 -20.10 36.74
N ARG A 622 -53.51 -20.66 36.43
CA ARG A 622 -54.73 -19.86 36.26
C ARG A 622 -55.38 -19.52 37.58
N THR A 623 -55.77 -18.26 37.72
CA THR A 623 -56.62 -17.74 38.79
C THR A 623 -58.02 -17.49 38.25
N VAL A 624 -59.03 -18.02 38.94
CA VAL A 624 -60.44 -17.93 38.56
C VAL A 624 -61.24 -17.43 39.73
N THR A 625 -62.13 -16.47 39.50
CA THR A 625 -63.15 -16.05 40.46
C THR A 625 -64.51 -16.54 39.99
N VAL A 626 -65.21 -17.30 40.84
CA VAL A 626 -66.62 -17.66 40.63
C VAL A 626 -67.44 -16.85 41.62
N LYS A 627 -68.43 -16.10 41.14
CA LYS A 627 -69.30 -15.26 41.97
C LYS A 627 -70.76 -15.58 41.66
N LYS A 628 -71.55 -15.83 42.70
CA LYS A 628 -73.00 -15.99 42.55
C LYS A 628 -73.63 -14.65 42.21
N ALA A 629 -74.35 -14.60 41.09
CA ALA A 629 -74.86 -13.37 40.50
C ALA A 629 -76.35 -13.10 40.80
N ASP A 630 -77.05 -14.04 41.44
CA ASP A 630 -78.50 -13.99 41.63
C ASP A 630 -78.92 -14.12 43.10
N VAL A 631 -80.18 -13.78 43.40
CA VAL A 631 -80.81 -13.77 44.73
C VAL A 631 -81.57 -15.04 45.10
N SER A 632 -81.56 -16.07 44.25
CA SER A 632 -82.27 -17.33 44.55
C SER A 632 -81.57 -18.12 45.65
N GLY A 633 -82.35 -18.93 46.39
CA GLY A 633 -81.84 -19.86 47.39
C GLY A 633 -81.11 -21.09 46.83
N ASN A 634 -81.01 -21.21 45.50
CA ASN A 634 -80.29 -22.30 44.86
C ASN A 634 -78.77 -22.08 44.96
N PRO A 635 -77.98 -23.09 45.37
CA PRO A 635 -76.54 -22.93 45.54
C PRO A 635 -75.78 -22.91 44.21
N VAL A 636 -74.69 -22.14 44.15
CA VAL A 636 -73.59 -22.37 43.20
C VAL A 636 -72.49 -23.11 43.94
N THR A 637 -72.14 -24.31 43.52
CA THR A 637 -71.12 -25.14 44.18
C THR A 637 -69.91 -25.31 43.28
N VAL A 638 -68.74 -24.85 43.74
CA VAL A 638 -67.47 -24.97 43.01
C VAL A 638 -66.77 -26.27 43.43
N THR A 639 -66.47 -27.12 42.45
CA THR A 639 -65.85 -28.43 42.60
C THR A 639 -64.65 -28.57 41.65
N VAL A 640 -63.88 -29.64 41.79
CA VAL A 640 -62.76 -29.96 40.90
C VAL A 640 -63.02 -31.33 40.25
N GLN A 641 -62.76 -31.44 38.95
CA GLN A 641 -62.83 -32.69 38.20
C GLN A 641 -61.78 -33.67 38.73
N GLY A 642 -62.20 -34.88 39.09
CA GLY A 642 -61.35 -35.87 39.78
C GLY A 642 -61.59 -35.98 41.28
N GLY A 643 -62.41 -35.09 41.87
CA GLY A 643 -62.89 -35.17 43.25
C GLY A 643 -62.56 -33.94 44.10
N GLY A 644 -63.40 -33.67 45.11
CA GLY A 644 -63.24 -32.54 46.03
C GLY A 644 -63.65 -31.18 45.42
N GLY A 645 -62.91 -30.14 45.78
CA GLY A 645 -63.02 -28.77 45.30
C GLY A 645 -61.73 -28.00 45.59
N PRO A 646 -61.70 -26.67 45.42
CA PRO A 646 -60.60 -25.85 45.89
C PRO A 646 -60.25 -26.14 47.36
N ASP A 647 -58.96 -26.28 47.68
CA ASP A 647 -58.44 -26.78 48.97
C ASP A 647 -59.04 -28.12 49.43
N ASN A 648 -59.27 -29.02 48.46
CA ASN A 648 -59.78 -30.39 48.64
C ASN A 648 -61.22 -30.51 49.15
N ALA A 649 -62.02 -29.43 49.14
CA ALA A 649 -63.43 -29.47 49.53
C ALA A 649 -64.32 -28.66 48.58
N PRO A 650 -65.54 -29.11 48.26
CA PRO A 650 -66.50 -28.31 47.50
C PRO A 650 -66.79 -26.97 48.20
N VAL A 651 -66.84 -25.89 47.42
CA VAL A 651 -67.13 -24.54 47.94
C VAL A 651 -68.52 -24.12 47.51
N THR A 652 -69.46 -24.06 48.44
CA THR A 652 -70.81 -23.56 48.18
C THR A 652 -70.89 -22.04 48.38
N LEU A 653 -71.47 -21.37 47.39
CA LEU A 653 -71.81 -19.94 47.35
C LEU A 653 -73.33 -19.81 47.50
N GLY A 654 -73.79 -19.35 48.66
CA GLY A 654 -75.19 -19.39 49.06
C GLY A 654 -75.97 -18.08 48.88
N ALA A 655 -75.30 -16.93 48.93
CA ALA A 655 -75.93 -15.62 48.80
C ALA A 655 -75.50 -14.91 47.51
N THR A 656 -76.27 -13.91 47.08
CA THR A 656 -75.85 -13.02 46.00
C THR A 656 -74.57 -12.31 46.39
N GLY A 657 -73.59 -12.31 45.49
CA GLY A 657 -72.32 -11.66 45.74
C GLY A 657 -71.29 -12.54 46.45
N SER A 658 -71.69 -13.69 47.02
CA SER A 658 -70.76 -14.71 47.51
C SER A 658 -69.82 -15.12 46.38
N ALA A 659 -68.52 -15.18 46.66
CA ALA A 659 -67.50 -15.47 45.66
C ALA A 659 -66.37 -16.33 46.22
N VAL A 660 -65.75 -17.11 45.36
CA VAL A 660 -64.48 -17.79 45.63
C VAL A 660 -63.51 -17.51 44.49
N THR A 661 -62.31 -17.07 44.85
CA THR A 661 -61.17 -16.95 43.95
C THR A 661 -60.20 -18.07 44.26
N ALA A 662 -59.91 -18.92 43.28
CA ALA A 662 -58.98 -20.03 43.41
C ALA A 662 -57.94 -20.02 42.29
N MET A 663 -56.73 -20.50 42.59
CA MET A 663 -55.63 -20.65 41.65
C MET A 663 -55.18 -22.10 41.58
N SER A 664 -54.94 -22.64 40.39
CA SER A 664 -54.24 -23.91 40.25
C SER A 664 -52.72 -23.71 40.25
N ASN A 665 -51.99 -24.44 41.09
CA ASN A 665 -50.53 -24.51 41.05
C ASN A 665 -50.02 -25.76 40.29
N GLY A 666 -50.91 -26.48 39.61
CA GLY A 666 -50.60 -27.74 38.92
C GLY A 666 -50.74 -29.00 39.78
N ALA A 667 -50.67 -28.89 41.11
CA ALA A 667 -50.89 -30.00 42.04
C ALA A 667 -52.30 -29.96 42.66
N GLY A 668 -52.84 -28.76 42.91
CA GLY A 668 -54.16 -28.54 43.49
C GLY A 668 -54.72 -27.18 43.10
N TRP A 669 -56.03 -27.02 43.31
CA TRP A 669 -56.69 -25.71 43.29
C TRP A 669 -56.69 -25.14 44.71
N HIS A 670 -56.15 -23.94 44.89
CA HIS A 670 -55.99 -23.29 46.19
C HIS A 670 -56.84 -22.02 46.27
N ILE A 671 -57.56 -21.83 47.37
CA ILE A 671 -58.38 -20.62 47.55
C ILE A 671 -57.45 -19.45 47.90
N LEU A 672 -57.50 -18.41 47.08
CA LEU A 672 -56.79 -17.15 47.31
C LEU A 672 -57.66 -16.12 48.04
N GLY A 673 -58.98 -16.22 47.88
CA GLY A 673 -59.93 -15.32 48.53
C GLY A 673 -61.34 -15.88 48.50
N ARG A 674 -62.10 -15.62 49.55
CA ARG A 674 -63.51 -16.03 49.64
C ARG A 674 -64.32 -14.91 50.29
N VAL A 675 -65.44 -14.59 49.67
CA VAL A 675 -66.46 -13.70 50.22
C VAL A 675 -67.70 -14.57 50.45
N ALA A 676 -68.09 -14.70 51.72
CA ALA A 676 -69.24 -15.52 52.12
C ALA A 676 -70.56 -14.88 51.69
#